data_AF-A0A7C6MED7-F1
#
_entry.id   AF-A0A7C6MED7-F1
#
_cell.length_a   1.000
_cell.length_b   1.000
_cell.length_c   1.000
_cell.angle_alpha   90.00
_cell.angle_beta   90.00
_cell.angle_gamma   90.00
#
_symmetry.space_group_name_H-M   'P 1'
#
loop_
_entity.id
_entity.type
_entity.pdbx_description
1 polymer ?
#
loop_
_entity_poly.entity_id
_entity_poly.type
_entity_poly.pdbx_seq_one_letter_code
_entity_poly.pdbx_strand_id
1 'polypeptide(L)'
;MGFGATIPPTAKNGIGNNQKETGYTVDLFAGSGTAEHEPLAARMRPRILDEFIGQDHLIGPGRLLRRAIQADRLSSVIFYGPPGTGKTTLARVIANHTKSTFITLNAVLAGVQQIRESIAGAEERRKLYEKRTILFVDEVHRWNRAQQDALLPWVENGTIILIGATTENPFFEVNKALVSRSRIFQLKPLTSQDLERAALAAVADRERGYGKWNVSFTEDALPHLVETASGDARSLLNALELAVETSVTSWPPEPGISIIIDRKTAEESIQKKVVLYDRDGDYHYDVISAFIKSMRGSDPDAALYWLARMVSAGESPSYIFRRMLISACEDTGLADPHAISVITACADAFDRVGMPEGQCHLAHAALYLSTTPKSDSSLAFFDALAAVEQEDTEVPNHLRDGNRDKQEFGHGKGYLYPHSYREHWIPQQYLPDSLSGRIFYNPSEQGYEGRIKADVLTKREIQLSALLESRASTPGEILTFSPGDTRRDEWTRRLDSGKAESLLAIRNALTKAAGLLRHSRILIYNADDGLLIWDALRKAPEGFVAGLCRTTEALKILQQYASSLDELERPVLTHEPKGIPKNNPFEVPFDFILARDPGTTLQAIDEFVTAAATFLAPNGKIVFSARIPAQGMRLSTLIPEPDLRTAVSQAEEVFFNDNTNPLFSWNEDSLSKTLTKPGHTVQCSVLDLSEPRRPARQDIDKWFDPKISPYG
;
A
#
# COMPACT_ATOMS: atom_id res chain seq x y z
N MET A 1 54.54 -29.24 2.29
CA MET A 1 55.13 -27.89 2.13
C MET A 1 54.08 -26.91 2.68
N GLY A 2 53.95 -26.68 3.99
CA GLY A 2 54.79 -25.80 4.83
C GLY A 2 55.25 -24.56 4.04
N PHE A 3 54.84 -23.32 4.32
CA PHE A 3 54.85 -22.61 5.60
C PHE A 3 54.01 -21.32 5.54
N GLY A 4 53.36 -20.95 6.64
CA GLY A 4 52.89 -19.58 6.89
C GLY A 4 54.05 -18.65 7.27
N ALA A 5 53.96 -17.39 6.85
CA ALA A 5 54.91 -16.34 7.21
C ALA A 5 54.21 -15.26 8.06
N THR A 6 54.50 -15.30 9.35
CA THR A 6 54.27 -14.28 10.35
C THR A 6 55.34 -13.18 10.26
N ILE A 7 54.90 -11.93 10.42
CA ILE A 7 55.74 -10.72 10.45
C ILE A 7 56.27 -10.53 11.90
N PRO A 8 57.54 -10.12 12.11
CA PRO A 8 58.15 -10.03 13.45
C PRO A 8 57.83 -8.71 14.20
N PRO A 9 57.96 -8.69 15.54
CA PRO A 9 57.83 -7.47 16.35
C PRO A 9 59.19 -6.86 16.70
N THR A 10 59.25 -5.53 16.78
CA THR A 10 60.37 -4.81 17.41
C THR A 10 59.87 -3.97 18.58
N ALA A 11 60.55 -4.10 19.72
CA ALA A 11 60.18 -3.60 21.02
C ALA A 11 60.76 -2.21 21.34
N LYS A 12 59.96 -1.44 22.10
CA LYS A 12 60.26 -0.51 23.21
C LYS A 12 61.43 0.47 23.11
N ASN A 13 61.11 1.75 23.31
CA ASN A 13 61.73 2.57 24.37
C ASN A 13 60.77 3.68 24.81
N GLY A 14 60.74 3.96 26.12
CA GLY A 14 59.72 4.78 26.77
C GLY A 14 60.20 6.13 27.31
N ILE A 15 59.18 6.86 27.80
CA ILE A 15 59.16 7.88 28.85
C ILE A 15 59.82 9.23 28.55
N GLY A 16 58.99 10.27 28.54
CA GLY A 16 59.42 11.66 28.72
C GLY A 16 58.26 12.64 28.59
N ASN A 17 57.87 13.22 29.73
CA ASN A 17 56.99 14.38 29.94
C ASN A 17 56.70 15.28 28.73
N ASN A 18 55.46 15.78 28.62
CA ASN A 18 55.29 17.20 28.33
C ASN A 18 54.01 17.82 28.89
N GLN A 19 54.23 19.01 29.44
CA GLN A 19 53.32 19.88 30.16
C GLN A 19 52.24 20.45 29.21
N LYS A 20 51.10 20.79 29.81
CA LYS A 20 50.03 21.58 29.20
C LYS A 20 50.57 22.97 28.84
N GLU A 21 50.76 23.24 27.56
CA GLU A 21 50.85 24.61 27.05
C GLU A 21 49.48 25.10 26.58
N THR A 22 49.10 26.26 27.12
CA THR A 22 47.92 27.05 26.80
C THR A 22 48.00 27.60 25.38
N GLY A 23 47.24 27.02 24.45
CA GLY A 23 47.09 27.53 23.09
C GLY A 23 46.07 28.67 23.03
N TYR A 24 46.51 29.91 23.27
CA TYR A 24 45.89 31.09 22.68
C TYR A 24 46.39 31.22 21.24
N THR A 25 45.64 30.72 20.26
CA THR A 25 45.84 31.12 18.85
C THR A 25 45.09 32.42 18.62
N VAL A 26 45.77 33.53 18.91
CA VAL A 26 45.49 34.81 18.27
C VAL A 26 45.87 34.62 16.81
N ASP A 27 44.88 34.69 15.91
CA ASP A 27 45.10 34.61 14.47
C ASP A 27 45.84 35.87 14.02
N LEU A 28 47.18 35.79 14.02
CA LEU A 28 48.12 36.88 13.78
C LEU A 28 48.28 37.20 12.27
N PHE A 29 47.39 36.69 11.41
CA PHE A 29 47.41 36.91 9.95
C PHE A 29 46.26 37.79 9.44
N ALA A 30 45.46 38.42 10.31
CA ALA A 30 44.43 39.40 9.90
C ALA A 30 45.00 40.79 9.53
N GLY A 31 46.19 40.84 8.93
CA GLY A 31 46.89 42.08 8.57
C GLY A 31 47.45 41.99 7.15
N SER A 32 46.77 42.68 6.22
CA SER A 32 47.20 43.02 4.85
C SER A 32 47.52 41.87 3.89
N GLY A 33 46.56 41.52 3.02
CA GLY A 33 46.87 40.93 1.71
C GLY A 33 45.94 39.86 1.16
N THR A 34 44.63 40.11 0.95
CA THR A 34 43.76 39.25 0.11
C THR A 34 42.53 39.98 -0.46
N ALA A 35 42.58 41.28 -0.74
CA ALA A 35 41.42 41.99 -1.32
C ALA A 35 41.32 41.85 -2.86
N GLU A 36 42.35 41.39 -3.55
CA GLU A 36 42.45 41.48 -5.02
C GLU A 36 41.83 40.29 -5.80
N HIS A 37 41.37 39.21 -5.14
CA HIS A 37 40.87 38.01 -5.84
C HIS A 37 39.56 37.40 -5.26
N GLU A 38 38.68 38.20 -4.66
CA GLU A 38 37.34 37.70 -4.30
C GLU A 38 36.40 37.66 -5.53
N PRO A 39 35.65 36.56 -5.76
CA PRO A 39 34.66 36.47 -6.84
C PRO A 39 33.61 37.59 -6.76
N LEU A 40 33.06 38.01 -7.90
CA LEU A 40 32.07 39.08 -7.99
C LEU A 40 30.86 38.81 -7.09
N ALA A 41 30.39 37.57 -7.04
CA ALA A 41 29.28 37.17 -6.17
C ALA A 41 29.58 37.35 -4.67
N ALA A 42 30.85 37.35 -4.26
CA ALA A 42 31.27 37.66 -2.89
C ALA A 42 31.41 39.17 -2.68
N ARG A 43 32.03 39.88 -3.63
CA ARG A 43 32.22 41.34 -3.61
C ARG A 43 30.89 42.10 -3.59
N MET A 44 29.93 41.69 -4.41
CA MET A 44 28.62 42.32 -4.56
C MET A 44 27.60 41.94 -3.47
N ARG A 45 28.01 41.24 -2.40
CA ARG A 45 27.08 40.91 -1.30
C ARG A 45 26.53 42.19 -0.64
N PRO A 46 25.19 42.33 -0.52
CA PRO A 46 24.55 43.40 0.24
C PRO A 46 25.14 43.59 1.63
N ARG A 47 25.44 44.84 2.00
CA ARG A 47 25.95 45.21 3.33
C ARG A 47 24.81 45.58 4.30
N ILE A 48 23.75 46.19 3.76
CA ILE A 48 22.57 46.67 4.49
C ILE A 48 21.28 46.12 3.85
N LEU A 49 20.16 46.20 4.57
CA LEU A 49 18.85 45.72 4.10
C LEU A 49 18.35 46.45 2.84
N ASP A 50 18.74 47.71 2.64
CA ASP A 50 18.36 48.49 1.45
C ASP A 50 19.09 48.07 0.17
N GLU A 51 20.24 47.41 0.29
CA GLU A 51 20.98 46.83 -0.85
C GLU A 51 20.46 45.43 -1.23
N PHE A 52 19.58 44.83 -0.41
CA PHE A 52 19.13 43.47 -0.65
C PHE A 52 18.07 43.43 -1.75
N ILE A 53 18.39 42.76 -2.85
CA ILE A 53 17.51 42.66 -4.02
C ILE A 53 16.63 41.40 -3.92
N GLY A 54 15.33 41.58 -4.10
CA GLY A 54 14.31 40.53 -3.99
C GLY A 54 13.86 40.26 -2.56
N GLN A 55 12.98 39.26 -2.40
CA GLN A 55 12.38 38.87 -1.11
C GLN A 55 11.56 39.98 -0.42
N ASP A 56 10.92 40.87 -1.19
CA ASP A 56 10.08 41.97 -0.66
C ASP A 56 8.95 41.48 0.26
N HIS A 57 8.49 40.24 0.08
CA HIS A 57 7.51 39.62 0.97
C HIS A 57 8.04 39.36 2.39
N LEU A 58 9.35 39.21 2.56
CA LEU A 58 10.00 39.00 3.86
C LEU A 58 10.63 40.26 4.44
N ILE A 59 11.40 40.99 3.61
CA ILE A 59 12.27 42.08 4.05
C ILE A 59 11.93 43.44 3.43
N GLY A 60 10.80 43.54 2.73
CA GLY A 60 10.29 44.81 2.22
C GLY A 60 9.95 45.80 3.34
N PRO A 61 9.79 47.10 3.01
CA PRO A 61 9.40 48.12 3.98
C PRO A 61 8.15 47.71 4.78
N GLY A 62 8.21 47.85 6.11
CA GLY A 62 7.10 47.50 7.01
C GLY A 62 6.94 46.01 7.35
N ARG A 63 7.69 45.10 6.72
CA ARG A 63 7.62 43.65 7.02
C ARG A 63 8.20 43.31 8.40
N LEU A 64 7.66 42.25 9.01
CA LEU A 64 7.99 41.85 10.37
C LEU A 64 9.47 41.48 10.55
N LEU A 65 10.05 40.72 9.61
CA LEU A 65 11.46 40.33 9.69
C LEU A 65 12.36 41.56 9.59
N ARG A 66 12.10 42.48 8.65
CA ARG A 66 12.83 43.75 8.53
C ARG A 66 12.79 44.56 9.82
N ARG A 67 11.60 44.74 10.42
CA ARG A 67 11.42 45.47 11.70
C ARG A 67 12.13 44.79 12.85
N ALA A 68 12.13 43.45 12.91
CA ALA A 68 12.81 42.69 13.95
C ALA A 68 14.35 42.82 13.86
N ILE A 69 14.90 42.79 12.64
CA ILE A 69 16.33 43.03 12.39
C ILE A 69 16.69 44.47 12.77
N GLN A 70 15.92 45.45 12.31
CA GLN A 70 16.15 46.86 12.60
C GLN A 70 16.04 47.20 14.10
N ALA A 71 15.16 46.52 14.83
CA ALA A 71 15.01 46.69 16.28
C ALA A 71 16.00 45.85 17.11
N ASP A 72 16.85 45.03 16.48
CA ASP A 72 17.75 44.06 17.12
C ASP A 72 17.00 43.10 18.08
N ARG A 73 15.82 42.65 17.67
CA ARG A 73 14.90 41.77 18.42
C ARG A 73 14.61 40.47 17.69
N LEU A 74 15.61 39.91 17.03
CA LEU A 74 15.47 38.64 16.31
C LEU A 74 15.36 37.46 17.29
N SER A 75 14.40 36.57 17.07
CA SER A 75 14.33 35.24 17.72
C SER A 75 15.09 34.21 16.88
N SER A 76 15.18 32.95 17.33
CA SER A 76 15.72 31.89 16.46
C SER A 76 14.92 31.79 15.16
N VAL A 77 15.62 31.71 14.03
CA VAL A 77 15.06 31.67 12.67
C VAL A 77 15.73 30.60 11.83
N ILE A 78 14.99 30.04 10.88
CA ILE A 78 15.50 29.15 9.84
C ILE A 78 15.11 29.74 8.49
N PHE A 79 16.11 30.09 7.69
CA PHE A 79 15.97 30.49 6.29
C PHE A 79 16.06 29.26 5.41
N TYR A 80 15.03 29.02 4.60
CA TYR A 80 15.05 27.94 3.61
C TYR A 80 14.65 28.46 2.23
N GLY A 81 15.17 27.82 1.19
CA GLY A 81 14.88 28.17 -0.19
C GLY A 81 16.03 27.78 -1.13
N PRO A 82 15.84 27.90 -2.45
CA PRO A 82 16.82 27.44 -3.43
C PRO A 82 18.18 28.14 -3.32
N PRO A 83 19.26 27.58 -3.90
CA PRO A 83 20.56 28.23 -3.96
C PRO A 83 20.44 29.61 -4.64
N GLY A 84 21.32 30.54 -4.28
CA GLY A 84 21.35 31.86 -4.92
C GLY A 84 20.29 32.87 -4.49
N THR A 85 19.34 32.49 -3.63
CA THR A 85 18.26 33.37 -3.15
C THR A 85 18.67 34.38 -2.07
N GLY A 86 19.89 34.26 -1.54
CA GLY A 86 20.45 35.23 -0.59
C GLY A 86 20.38 34.83 0.90
N LYS A 87 20.21 33.55 1.25
CA LYS A 87 20.17 33.06 2.65
C LYS A 87 21.40 33.47 3.48
N THR A 88 22.61 33.08 3.03
CA THR A 88 23.88 33.42 3.70
C THR A 88 24.10 34.93 3.72
N THR A 89 23.70 35.63 2.65
CA THR A 89 23.78 37.09 2.55
C THR A 89 22.89 37.76 3.60
N LEU A 90 21.65 37.28 3.77
CA LEU A 90 20.71 37.83 4.74
C LEU A 90 21.23 37.64 6.17
N ALA A 91 21.81 36.47 6.49
CA ALA A 91 22.47 36.23 7.77
C ALA A 91 23.63 37.22 8.02
N ARG A 92 24.41 37.55 6.98
CA ARG A 92 25.49 38.54 7.09
C ARG A 92 24.98 39.97 7.28
N VAL A 93 23.90 40.35 6.60
CA VAL A 93 23.25 41.65 6.82
C VAL A 93 22.72 41.76 8.26
N ILE A 94 22.18 40.68 8.81
CA ILE A 94 21.79 40.62 10.23
C ILE A 94 23.01 40.79 11.14
N ALA A 95 24.12 40.13 10.83
CA ALA A 95 25.37 40.26 11.58
C ALA A 95 25.90 41.70 11.62
N ASN A 96 25.76 42.44 10.53
CA ASN A 96 26.18 43.85 10.45
C ASN A 96 25.27 44.80 11.24
N HIS A 97 24.00 44.42 11.44
CA HIS A 97 23.00 45.26 12.10
C HIS A 97 22.87 44.96 13.61
N THR A 98 23.16 43.73 14.03
CA THR A 98 22.99 43.30 15.42
C THR A 98 24.09 43.84 16.34
N LYS A 99 23.73 44.14 17.59
CA LYS A 99 24.71 44.41 18.66
C LYS A 99 25.19 43.13 19.35
N SER A 100 24.60 41.99 18.99
CA SER A 100 24.96 40.66 19.51
C SER A 100 26.30 40.19 18.96
N THR A 101 26.95 39.26 19.65
CA THR A 101 28.11 38.55 19.11
C THR A 101 27.63 37.58 18.03
N PHE A 102 28.19 37.63 16.82
CA PHE A 102 27.81 36.73 15.72
C PHE A 102 28.89 35.66 15.52
N ILE A 103 28.50 34.38 15.59
CA ILE A 103 29.39 33.23 15.39
C ILE A 103 28.90 32.43 14.19
N THR A 104 29.80 32.06 13.29
CA THR A 104 29.48 31.23 12.11
C THR A 104 30.05 29.83 12.26
N LEU A 105 29.22 28.81 12.11
CA LEU A 105 29.64 27.42 11.96
C LEU A 105 29.24 26.89 10.59
N ASN A 106 30.17 26.20 9.94
CA ASN A 106 29.89 25.46 8.71
C ASN A 106 29.45 24.04 9.09
N ALA A 107 28.20 23.66 8.77
CA ALA A 107 27.64 22.39 9.17
C ALA A 107 28.41 21.17 8.63
N VAL A 108 29.13 21.32 7.51
CA VAL A 108 29.91 20.24 6.87
C VAL A 108 31.21 19.93 7.64
N LEU A 109 31.85 20.96 8.18
CA LEU A 109 33.15 20.83 8.85
C LEU A 109 33.03 20.76 10.37
N ALA A 110 31.89 21.17 10.93
CA ALA A 110 31.71 21.32 12.37
C ALA A 110 31.28 20.03 13.07
N GLY A 111 32.19 19.47 13.87
CA GLY A 111 31.88 18.37 14.81
C GLY A 111 31.16 18.85 16.08
N VAL A 112 30.63 17.90 16.87
CA VAL A 112 29.91 18.18 18.13
C VAL A 112 30.77 18.96 19.13
N GLN A 113 32.09 18.78 19.11
CA GLN A 113 33.01 19.49 20.01
C GLN A 113 33.04 21.01 19.74
N GLN A 114 33.17 21.42 18.47
CA GLN A 114 33.19 22.84 18.09
C GLN A 114 31.88 23.56 18.43
N ILE A 115 30.76 22.84 18.33
CA ILE A 115 29.44 23.33 18.77
C ILE A 115 29.48 23.62 20.28
N ARG A 116 29.97 22.68 21.10
CA ARG A 116 30.08 22.85 22.56
C ARG A 116 31.00 23.99 22.96
N GLU A 117 32.14 24.15 22.29
CA GLU A 117 33.08 25.25 22.53
C GLU A 117 32.45 26.61 22.21
N SER A 118 31.71 26.69 21.09
CA SER A 118 30.98 27.91 20.70
C SER A 118 29.90 28.29 21.72
N ILE A 119 29.19 27.30 22.26
CA ILE A 119 28.16 27.48 23.29
C ILE A 119 28.79 27.93 24.62
N ALA A 120 29.89 27.31 25.05
CA ALA A 120 30.58 27.67 26.29
C ALA A 120 31.04 29.14 26.25
N GLY A 121 31.61 29.58 25.13
CA GLY A 121 31.97 30.98 24.91
C GLY A 121 30.74 31.92 24.84
N ALA A 122 29.60 31.45 24.34
CA ALA A 122 28.36 32.23 24.35
C ALA A 122 27.82 32.42 25.77
N GLU A 123 27.88 31.37 26.60
CA GLU A 123 27.44 31.41 28.00
C GLU A 123 28.32 32.35 28.85
N GLU A 124 29.64 32.27 28.69
CA GLU A 124 30.59 33.17 29.35
C GLU A 124 30.32 34.63 28.99
N ARG A 125 30.15 34.95 27.70
CA ARG A 125 29.84 36.32 27.25
C ARG A 125 28.53 36.83 27.79
N ARG A 126 27.52 35.97 27.90
CA ARG A 126 26.22 36.32 28.48
C ARG A 126 26.34 36.61 29.98
N LYS A 127 27.13 35.82 30.72
CA LYS A 127 27.36 36.00 32.16
C LYS A 127 28.20 37.24 32.49
N LEU A 128 29.28 37.49 31.74
CA LEU A 128 30.23 38.55 32.04
C LEU A 128 29.84 39.92 31.46
N TYR A 129 29.20 39.94 30.29
CA TYR A 129 28.98 41.18 29.52
C TYR A 129 27.51 41.42 29.13
N GLU A 130 26.57 40.58 29.60
CA GLU A 130 25.15 40.59 29.22
C GLU A 130 24.92 40.60 27.70
N LYS A 131 25.91 40.14 26.93
CA LYS A 131 25.89 40.23 25.47
C LYS A 131 25.30 38.95 24.88
N ARG A 132 24.23 39.10 24.10
CA ARG A 132 23.60 37.99 23.38
C ARG A 132 24.52 37.45 22.29
N THR A 133 24.36 36.17 21.96
CA THR A 133 25.11 35.52 20.89
C THR A 133 24.14 34.97 19.84
N ILE A 134 24.40 35.29 18.58
CA ILE A 134 23.73 34.72 17.41
C ILE A 134 24.65 33.66 16.82
N LEU A 135 24.15 32.44 16.68
CA LEU A 135 24.84 31.33 16.05
C LEU A 135 24.26 31.11 14.66
N PHE A 136 25.04 31.41 13.62
CA PHE A 136 24.70 31.12 12.25
C PHE A 136 25.24 29.76 11.83
N VAL A 137 24.37 28.94 11.26
CA VAL A 137 24.68 27.61 10.74
C VAL A 137 24.25 27.55 9.29
N ASP A 138 25.23 27.51 8.38
CA ASP A 138 24.96 27.32 6.96
C ASP A 138 24.83 25.82 6.65
N GLU A 139 23.91 25.49 5.75
CA GLU A 139 23.51 24.12 5.40
C GLU A 139 23.16 23.23 6.61
N VAL A 140 22.29 23.73 7.49
CA VAL A 140 21.90 23.05 8.75
C VAL A 140 21.33 21.64 8.55
N HIS A 141 20.83 21.31 7.35
CA HIS A 141 20.39 19.96 6.98
C HIS A 141 21.55 18.92 6.99
N ARG A 142 22.81 19.36 6.85
CA ARG A 142 23.98 18.46 6.86
C ARG A 142 24.32 17.91 8.24
N TRP A 143 23.77 18.50 9.30
CA TRP A 143 23.99 17.99 10.65
C TRP A 143 23.13 16.78 10.96
N ASN A 144 23.76 15.78 11.56
CA ASN A 144 23.04 14.63 12.09
C ASN A 144 22.18 15.02 13.30
N ARG A 145 21.25 14.14 13.68
CA ARG A 145 20.32 14.37 14.78
C ARG A 145 21.00 14.69 16.12
N ALA A 146 22.14 14.05 16.41
CA ALA A 146 22.88 14.30 17.65
C ALA A 146 23.50 15.71 17.71
N GLN A 147 24.00 16.24 16.59
CA GLN A 147 24.51 17.60 16.49
C GLN A 147 23.38 18.63 16.68
N GLN A 148 22.20 18.36 16.10
CA GLN A 148 21.04 19.21 16.25
C GLN A 148 20.49 19.21 17.70
N ASP A 149 20.42 18.03 18.33
CA ASP A 149 19.94 17.88 19.70
C ASP A 149 20.86 18.57 20.73
N ALA A 150 22.16 18.66 20.44
CA ALA A 150 23.12 19.35 21.30
C ALA A 150 22.84 20.86 21.44
N LEU A 151 22.09 21.47 20.51
CA LEU A 151 21.74 22.89 20.53
C LEU A 151 20.47 23.20 21.30
N LEU A 152 19.56 22.23 21.45
CA LEU A 152 18.21 22.46 21.98
C LEU A 152 18.18 23.18 23.33
N PRO A 153 18.94 22.77 24.37
CA PRO A 153 18.87 23.41 25.68
C PRO A 153 19.24 24.90 25.63
N TRP A 154 20.15 25.26 24.73
CA TRP A 154 20.74 26.59 24.62
C TRP A 154 19.90 27.55 23.78
N VAL A 155 19.12 27.00 22.85
CA VAL A 155 18.07 27.74 22.14
C VAL A 155 16.89 28.00 23.07
N GLU A 156 16.49 27.01 23.88
CA GLU A 156 15.37 27.14 24.83
C GLU A 156 15.61 28.17 25.93
N ASN A 157 16.80 28.14 26.55
CA ASN A 157 17.15 29.08 27.61
C ASN A 157 17.61 30.47 27.07
N GLY A 158 17.60 30.65 25.75
CA GLY A 158 17.97 31.89 25.07
C GLY A 158 19.44 32.26 25.17
N THR A 159 20.33 31.30 25.45
CA THR A 159 21.79 31.55 25.48
C THR A 159 22.31 31.84 24.09
N ILE A 160 21.75 31.15 23.08
CA ILE A 160 22.01 31.42 21.67
C ILE A 160 20.71 31.72 20.93
N ILE A 161 20.80 32.61 19.95
CA ILE A 161 19.78 32.80 18.92
C ILE A 161 20.28 32.07 17.67
N LEU A 162 19.55 31.04 17.25
CA LEU A 162 19.94 30.24 16.08
C LEU A 162 19.48 30.93 14.80
N ILE A 163 20.39 31.08 13.83
CA ILE A 163 20.06 31.39 12.44
C ILE A 163 20.51 30.21 11.59
N GLY A 164 19.57 29.34 11.22
CA GLY A 164 19.84 28.24 10.30
C GLY A 164 19.61 28.67 8.84
N ALA A 165 20.47 28.27 7.92
CA ALA A 165 20.21 28.33 6.49
C ALA A 165 20.22 26.92 5.90
N THR A 166 19.27 26.63 5.01
CA THR A 166 19.21 25.34 4.31
C THR A 166 18.63 25.52 2.90
N THR A 167 19.09 24.73 1.94
CA THR A 167 18.42 24.60 0.64
C THR A 167 17.20 23.68 0.70
N GLU A 168 17.21 22.72 1.62
CA GLU A 168 16.22 21.65 1.75
C GLU A 168 15.06 22.07 2.68
N ASN A 169 13.92 21.37 2.60
CA ASN A 169 12.76 21.70 3.40
C ASN A 169 13.02 21.42 4.90
N PRO A 170 12.98 22.43 5.78
CA PRO A 170 13.36 22.28 7.18
C PRO A 170 12.42 21.39 7.99
N PHE A 171 11.20 21.12 7.53
CA PHE A 171 10.26 20.24 8.24
C PHE A 171 10.67 18.75 8.18
N PHE A 172 11.55 18.36 7.26
CA PHE A 172 12.04 17.00 7.08
C PHE A 172 13.45 16.80 7.65
N GLU A 173 14.37 17.71 7.31
CA GLU A 173 15.81 17.55 7.58
C GLU A 173 16.25 18.14 8.94
N VAL A 174 15.47 19.08 9.47
CA VAL A 174 15.72 19.66 10.81
C VAL A 174 14.79 18.99 11.81
N ASN A 175 15.34 18.61 12.97
CA ASN A 175 14.58 17.99 14.05
C ASN A 175 13.40 18.91 14.43
N LYS A 176 12.20 18.30 14.52
CA LYS A 176 10.95 18.94 14.97
C LYS A 176 11.11 19.81 16.21
N ALA A 177 12.00 19.44 17.13
CA ALA A 177 12.26 20.23 18.34
C ALA A 177 12.93 21.60 18.04
N LEU A 178 13.86 21.68 17.09
CA LEU A 178 14.47 22.95 16.66
C LEU A 178 13.50 23.76 15.81
N VAL A 179 12.75 23.08 14.93
CA VAL A 179 11.73 23.70 14.09
C VAL A 179 10.65 24.36 14.95
N SER A 180 10.17 23.71 16.01
CA SER A 180 9.14 24.27 16.89
C SER A 180 9.60 25.49 17.70
N ARG A 181 10.91 25.69 17.85
CA ARG A 181 11.54 26.79 18.61
C ARG A 181 12.11 27.88 17.70
N SER A 182 11.97 27.73 16.40
CA SER A 182 12.50 28.65 15.40
C SER A 182 11.39 29.15 14.48
N ARG A 183 11.49 30.40 14.00
CA ARG A 183 10.59 30.89 12.96
C ARG A 183 11.14 30.55 11.59
N ILE A 184 10.32 29.91 10.76
CA ILE A 184 10.73 29.50 9.42
C ILE A 184 10.37 30.60 8.43
N PHE A 185 11.35 30.99 7.61
CA PHE A 185 11.17 31.98 6.55
C PHE A 185 11.60 31.41 5.20
N GLN A 186 10.66 31.38 4.25
CA GLN A 186 10.90 30.88 2.89
C GLN A 186 11.40 32.00 1.97
N LEU A 187 12.63 31.84 1.47
CA LEU A 187 13.16 32.65 0.38
C LEU A 187 12.72 32.03 -0.95
N LYS A 188 12.11 32.85 -1.80
CA LYS A 188 11.64 32.43 -3.13
C LYS A 188 12.74 32.58 -4.18
N PRO A 189 12.71 31.84 -5.31
CA PRO A 189 13.54 32.17 -6.47
C PRO A 189 13.39 33.66 -6.85
N LEU A 190 14.48 34.29 -7.26
CA LEU A 190 14.46 35.69 -7.69
C LEU A 190 13.73 35.81 -9.03
N THR A 191 13.00 36.91 -9.21
CA THR A 191 12.33 37.18 -10.50
C THR A 191 13.34 37.63 -11.55
N SER A 192 12.98 37.56 -12.83
CA SER A 192 13.85 38.06 -13.92
C SER A 192 14.20 39.54 -13.72
N GLN A 193 13.25 40.34 -13.22
CA GLN A 193 13.47 41.76 -12.89
C GLN A 193 14.45 41.95 -11.71
N ASP A 194 14.40 41.08 -10.70
CA ASP A 194 15.36 41.11 -9.58
C ASP A 194 16.78 40.80 -10.06
N LEU A 195 16.91 39.78 -10.92
CA LEU A 195 18.18 39.36 -11.48
C LEU A 195 18.78 40.43 -12.40
N GLU A 196 17.96 41.05 -13.25
CA GLU A 196 18.37 42.17 -14.09
C GLU A 196 18.87 43.35 -13.24
N ARG A 197 18.14 43.71 -12.18
CA ARG A 197 18.59 44.74 -11.22
C ARG A 197 19.93 44.37 -10.56
N ALA A 198 20.13 43.10 -10.21
CA ALA A 198 21.39 42.64 -9.61
C ALA A 198 22.57 42.73 -10.58
N ALA A 199 22.39 42.36 -11.85
CA ALA A 199 23.40 42.48 -12.89
C ALA A 199 23.76 43.95 -13.17
N LEU A 200 22.76 44.82 -13.32
CA LEU A 200 22.97 46.25 -13.54
C LEU A 200 23.65 46.92 -12.33
N ALA A 201 23.29 46.52 -11.10
CA ALA A 201 23.96 47.00 -9.90
C ALA A 201 25.44 46.59 -9.87
N ALA A 202 25.77 45.36 -10.27
CA ALA A 202 27.15 44.89 -10.36
C ALA A 202 27.96 45.62 -11.43
N VAL A 203 27.34 45.99 -12.54
CA VAL A 203 28.00 46.77 -13.60
C VAL A 203 28.18 48.24 -13.20
N ALA A 204 27.23 48.83 -12.46
CA ALA A 204 27.29 50.24 -12.09
C ALA A 204 28.20 50.54 -10.86
N ASP A 205 28.40 49.57 -9.96
CA ASP A 205 29.17 49.76 -8.73
C ASP A 205 30.67 49.94 -9.03
N ARG A 206 31.21 51.13 -8.73
CA ARG A 206 32.61 51.51 -8.96
C ARG A 206 33.60 50.93 -7.94
N GLU A 207 33.13 50.57 -6.75
CA GLU A 207 33.99 50.10 -5.66
C GLU A 207 34.13 48.58 -5.70
N ARG A 208 33.00 47.87 -5.84
CA ARG A 208 32.90 46.41 -5.70
C ARG A 208 32.70 45.69 -7.03
N GLY A 209 32.04 46.36 -7.98
CA GLY A 209 31.63 45.83 -9.26
C GLY A 209 32.54 46.26 -10.42
N TYR A 210 31.96 46.36 -11.61
CA TYR A 210 32.66 46.70 -12.86
C TYR A 210 32.49 48.17 -13.28
N GLY A 211 31.99 49.05 -12.40
CA GLY A 211 31.71 50.46 -12.75
C GLY A 211 32.92 51.33 -13.09
N LYS A 212 34.13 50.80 -12.94
CA LYS A 212 35.39 51.40 -13.42
C LYS A 212 35.57 51.26 -14.94
N TRP A 213 34.86 50.34 -15.56
CA TRP A 213 34.85 50.09 -17.01
C TRP A 213 33.47 50.40 -17.59
N ASN A 214 33.42 50.72 -18.88
CA ASN A 214 32.15 51.00 -19.55
C ASN A 214 31.56 49.70 -20.13
N VAL A 215 31.01 48.87 -19.24
CA VAL A 215 30.39 47.58 -19.63
C VAL A 215 28.99 47.83 -20.17
N SER A 216 28.72 47.32 -21.37
CA SER A 216 27.43 47.40 -22.05
C SER A 216 27.04 46.03 -22.63
N PHE A 217 25.74 45.81 -22.77
CA PHE A 217 25.19 44.55 -23.29
C PHE A 217 24.50 44.82 -24.63
N THR A 218 24.61 43.85 -25.54
CA THR A 218 23.71 43.79 -26.70
C THR A 218 22.28 43.45 -26.25
N GLU A 219 21.26 43.79 -27.05
CA GLU A 219 19.83 43.72 -26.68
C GLU A 219 19.41 42.34 -26.14
N ASP A 220 20.01 41.25 -26.65
CA ASP A 220 19.69 39.88 -26.25
C ASP A 220 20.60 39.29 -25.15
N ALA A 221 21.77 39.89 -24.87
CA ALA A 221 22.77 39.26 -24.00
C ALA A 221 22.36 39.23 -22.52
N LEU A 222 21.85 40.35 -22.00
CA LEU A 222 21.41 40.44 -20.60
C LEU A 222 20.15 39.59 -20.33
N PRO A 223 19.09 39.63 -21.16
CA PRO A 223 17.96 38.71 -21.03
C PRO A 223 18.39 37.24 -21.03
N HIS A 224 19.34 36.86 -21.89
CA HIS A 224 19.83 35.49 -21.95
C HIS A 224 20.54 35.03 -20.66
N LEU A 225 21.40 35.88 -20.08
CA LEU A 225 22.04 35.60 -18.78
C LEU A 225 21.01 35.45 -17.66
N VAL A 226 19.98 36.31 -17.64
CA VAL A 226 18.90 36.28 -16.65
C VAL A 226 18.04 35.02 -16.76
N GLU A 227 17.64 34.65 -17.97
CA GLU A 227 16.84 33.44 -18.23
C GLU A 227 17.59 32.19 -17.77
N THR A 228 18.89 32.13 -18.08
CA THR A 228 19.71 30.97 -17.75
C THR A 228 20.03 30.86 -16.24
N ALA A 229 20.18 32.00 -15.56
CA ALA A 229 20.33 32.03 -14.11
C ALA A 229 19.08 31.51 -13.37
N SER A 230 17.89 31.57 -13.98
CA SER A 230 16.59 31.01 -13.51
C SER A 230 16.36 31.17 -11.99
N GLY A 231 16.52 32.40 -11.50
CA GLY A 231 16.27 32.77 -10.10
C GLY A 231 17.46 32.67 -9.13
N ASP A 232 18.66 32.35 -9.61
CA ASP A 232 19.91 32.29 -8.81
C ASP A 232 20.84 33.48 -9.12
N ALA A 233 20.95 34.43 -8.18
CA ALA A 233 21.84 35.59 -8.33
C ALA A 233 23.34 35.25 -8.26
N ARG A 234 23.72 34.20 -7.54
CA ARG A 234 25.14 33.79 -7.45
C ARG A 234 25.60 33.25 -8.81
N SER A 235 24.80 32.39 -9.42
CA SER A 235 25.06 31.86 -10.75
C SER A 235 25.11 32.97 -11.80
N LEU A 236 24.18 33.94 -11.74
CA LEU A 236 24.20 35.12 -12.62
C LEU A 236 25.49 35.93 -12.48
N LEU A 237 25.89 36.29 -11.25
CA LEU A 237 27.07 37.11 -11.02
C LEU A 237 28.36 36.39 -11.41
N ASN A 238 28.44 35.07 -11.25
CA ASN A 238 29.58 34.29 -11.72
C ASN A 238 29.63 34.24 -13.26
N ALA A 239 28.49 34.05 -13.94
CA ALA A 239 28.43 34.07 -15.40
C ALA A 239 28.76 35.46 -15.96
N LEU A 240 28.34 36.53 -15.26
CA LEU A 240 28.67 37.91 -15.59
C LEU A 240 30.17 38.19 -15.39
N GLU A 241 30.76 37.75 -14.28
CA GLU A 241 32.20 37.84 -14.03
C GLU A 241 32.98 37.16 -15.15
N LEU A 242 32.63 35.92 -15.51
CA LEU A 242 33.29 35.21 -16.59
C LEU A 242 33.13 35.93 -17.95
N ALA A 243 31.94 36.44 -18.28
CA ALA A 243 31.70 37.18 -19.53
C ALA A 243 32.51 38.49 -19.62
N VAL A 244 32.61 39.23 -18.52
CA VAL A 244 33.36 40.50 -18.48
C VAL A 244 34.86 40.25 -18.53
N GLU A 245 35.35 39.24 -17.80
CA GLU A 245 36.80 39.01 -17.68
C GLU A 245 37.42 38.32 -18.90
N THR A 246 36.61 37.61 -19.70
CA THR A 246 37.06 36.91 -20.91
C THR A 246 36.81 37.67 -22.21
N SER A 247 36.02 38.74 -22.18
CA SER A 247 35.73 39.58 -23.36
C SER A 247 36.88 40.52 -23.75
N VAL A 248 37.96 40.57 -22.96
CA VAL A 248 39.17 41.35 -23.24
C VAL A 248 40.41 40.46 -23.29
N THR A 249 41.41 40.83 -24.09
CA THR A 249 42.62 40.02 -24.31
C THR A 249 43.57 39.97 -23.10
N SER A 250 43.46 40.92 -22.17
CA SER A 250 44.25 40.97 -20.93
C SER A 250 43.41 41.61 -19.82
N TRP A 251 43.37 40.98 -18.64
CA TRP A 251 42.60 41.44 -17.47
C TRP A 251 43.54 41.82 -16.31
N PRO A 252 43.35 42.96 -15.63
CA PRO A 252 42.36 44.02 -15.87
C PRO A 252 42.79 45.01 -16.97
N PRO A 253 41.86 45.49 -17.82
CA PRO A 253 42.14 46.54 -18.81
C PRO A 253 42.22 47.94 -18.17
N GLU A 254 42.80 48.93 -18.86
CA GLU A 254 42.82 50.32 -18.39
C GLU A 254 41.40 50.83 -18.04
N PRO A 255 41.24 51.59 -16.94
CA PRO A 255 39.94 52.14 -16.55
C PRO A 255 39.30 52.96 -17.68
N GLY A 256 37.99 52.77 -17.92
CA GLY A 256 37.25 53.47 -18.97
C GLY A 256 37.19 52.79 -20.33
N ILE A 257 37.90 51.66 -20.54
CA ILE A 257 37.72 50.83 -21.73
C ILE A 257 36.26 50.33 -21.81
N SER A 258 35.70 50.38 -23.01
CA SER A 258 34.34 49.87 -23.27
C SER A 258 34.39 48.36 -23.50
N ILE A 259 33.62 47.64 -22.71
CA ILE A 259 33.46 46.18 -22.79
C ILE A 259 32.04 45.93 -23.29
N ILE A 260 31.89 45.29 -24.44
CA ILE A 260 30.58 44.96 -25.02
C ILE A 260 30.41 43.46 -24.90
N ILE A 261 29.41 43.03 -24.12
CA ILE A 261 29.05 41.62 -24.00
C ILE A 261 28.00 41.31 -25.06
N ASP A 262 28.42 40.54 -26.06
CA ASP A 262 27.52 39.99 -27.08
C ASP A 262 26.86 38.68 -26.59
N ARG A 263 25.83 38.25 -27.31
CA ARG A 263 25.10 37.02 -26.99
C ARG A 263 26.00 35.78 -26.99
N LYS A 264 26.97 35.71 -27.90
CA LYS A 264 27.87 34.56 -28.02
C LYS A 264 28.76 34.43 -26.78
N THR A 265 29.31 35.54 -26.29
CA THR A 265 30.10 35.59 -25.05
C THR A 265 29.24 35.20 -23.84
N ALA A 266 27.98 35.64 -23.80
CA ALA A 266 27.04 35.25 -22.76
C ALA A 266 26.71 33.75 -22.80
N GLU A 267 26.54 33.16 -23.98
CA GLU A 267 26.33 31.72 -24.16
C GLU A 267 27.56 30.90 -23.73
N GLU A 268 28.77 31.36 -24.06
CA GLU A 268 30.03 30.72 -23.70
C GLU A 268 30.37 30.86 -22.20
N SER A 269 29.93 31.94 -21.54
CA SER A 269 30.17 32.18 -20.10
C SER A 269 29.27 31.35 -19.18
N ILE A 270 28.26 30.69 -19.75
CA ILE A 270 27.35 29.82 -19.02
C ILE A 270 27.84 28.37 -19.13
N GLN A 271 28.23 27.78 -18.00
CA GLN A 271 28.21 26.32 -17.90
C GLN A 271 26.76 25.87 -17.89
N LYS A 272 26.35 25.05 -18.87
CA LYS A 272 25.01 24.42 -18.91
C LYS A 272 24.63 23.97 -17.51
N LYS A 273 23.54 24.51 -16.96
CA LYS A 273 22.96 24.03 -15.71
C LYS A 273 22.79 22.52 -15.83
N VAL A 274 23.44 21.79 -14.92
CA VAL A 274 22.87 20.54 -14.41
C VAL A 274 21.44 20.92 -14.03
N VAL A 275 20.45 20.31 -14.70
CA VAL A 275 19.04 20.53 -14.43
C VAL A 275 18.88 20.55 -12.92
N LEU A 276 18.51 21.70 -12.36
CA LEU A 276 18.31 21.89 -10.92
C LEU A 276 17.13 21.01 -10.54
N TYR A 277 17.47 19.77 -10.24
CA TYR A 277 16.64 18.82 -9.57
C TYR A 277 16.72 19.18 -8.11
N ASP A 278 15.73 19.90 -7.65
CA ASP A 278 15.56 20.09 -6.23
C ASP A 278 15.10 18.74 -5.66
N ARG A 279 16.02 17.96 -5.10
CA ARG A 279 15.71 16.67 -4.46
C ARG A 279 14.65 16.81 -3.36
N ASP A 280 14.41 18.03 -2.84
CA ASP A 280 13.51 18.30 -1.72
C ASP A 280 12.39 19.31 -2.02
N GLY A 281 12.19 19.66 -3.29
CA GLY A 281 11.07 20.49 -3.75
C GLY A 281 9.82 19.68 -4.09
N ASP A 282 8.65 20.32 -4.09
CA ASP A 282 7.38 19.73 -4.59
C ASP A 282 7.58 19.14 -6.00
N TYR A 283 8.48 19.72 -6.79
CA TYR A 283 8.81 19.27 -8.14
C TYR A 283 9.40 17.85 -8.19
N HIS A 284 10.25 17.45 -7.25
CA HIS A 284 10.75 16.07 -7.18
C HIS A 284 9.59 15.10 -6.91
N TYR A 285 8.72 15.43 -5.96
CA TYR A 285 7.51 14.66 -5.66
C TYR A 285 6.56 14.59 -6.84
N ASP A 286 6.41 15.68 -7.60
CA ASP A 286 5.60 15.73 -8.81
C ASP A 286 6.16 14.84 -9.92
N VAL A 287 7.49 14.86 -10.12
CA VAL A 287 8.14 14.04 -11.15
C VAL A 287 8.06 12.55 -10.81
N ILE A 288 8.36 12.14 -9.57
CA ILE A 288 8.22 10.73 -9.17
C ILE A 288 6.75 10.30 -9.17
N SER A 289 5.83 11.17 -8.78
CA SER A 289 4.39 10.94 -8.84
C SER A 289 3.91 10.74 -10.28
N ALA A 290 4.39 11.56 -11.21
CA ALA A 290 4.13 11.41 -12.64
C ALA A 290 4.73 10.11 -13.20
N PHE A 291 5.95 9.75 -12.77
CA PHE A 291 6.58 8.47 -13.12
C PHE A 291 5.75 7.26 -12.66
N ILE A 292 5.34 7.22 -11.39
CA ILE A 292 4.50 6.12 -10.87
C ILE A 292 3.14 6.10 -11.55
N LYS A 293 2.49 7.26 -11.77
CA LYS A 293 1.22 7.34 -12.50
C LYS A 293 1.34 6.86 -13.94
N SER A 294 2.48 7.11 -14.60
CA SER A 294 2.72 6.64 -15.97
C SER A 294 2.86 5.11 -16.01
N MET A 295 3.61 4.51 -15.07
CA MET A 295 3.68 3.05 -14.95
C MET A 295 2.32 2.43 -14.61
N ARG A 296 1.58 2.99 -13.64
CA ARG A 296 0.21 2.57 -13.28
C ARG A 296 -0.73 2.67 -14.48
N GLY A 297 -0.66 3.77 -15.23
CA GLY A 297 -1.42 4.02 -16.45
C GLY A 297 -0.98 3.17 -17.65
N SER A 298 0.05 2.35 -17.49
CA SER A 298 0.61 1.49 -18.54
C SER A 298 1.09 2.28 -19.78
N ASP A 299 1.66 3.46 -19.56
CA ASP A 299 2.29 4.30 -20.58
C ASP A 299 3.83 4.18 -20.48
N PRO A 300 4.46 3.28 -21.26
CA PRO A 300 5.90 3.06 -21.20
C PRO A 300 6.71 4.27 -21.71
N ASP A 301 6.17 5.04 -22.64
CA ASP A 301 6.85 6.20 -23.22
C ASP A 301 6.94 7.33 -22.19
N ALA A 302 5.82 7.63 -21.51
CA ALA A 302 5.79 8.60 -20.43
C ALA A 302 6.67 8.15 -19.24
N ALA A 303 6.63 6.86 -18.88
CA ALA A 303 7.47 6.32 -17.82
C ALA A 303 8.97 6.49 -18.12
N LEU A 304 9.41 6.21 -19.35
CA LEU A 304 10.81 6.44 -19.76
C LEU A 304 11.17 7.93 -19.75
N TYR A 305 10.28 8.81 -20.19
CA TYR A 305 10.53 10.25 -20.18
C TYR A 305 10.74 10.77 -18.75
N TRP A 306 9.84 10.44 -17.81
CA TRP A 306 9.98 10.85 -16.42
C TRP A 306 11.20 10.22 -15.75
N LEU A 307 11.52 8.96 -16.05
CA LEU A 307 12.74 8.31 -15.59
C LEU A 307 14.00 9.04 -16.08
N ALA A 308 14.08 9.36 -17.37
CA ALA A 308 15.21 10.09 -17.95
C ALA A 308 15.36 11.49 -17.33
N ARG A 309 14.23 12.16 -17.05
CA ARG A 309 14.21 13.43 -16.31
C ARG A 309 14.80 13.26 -14.92
N MET A 310 14.40 12.25 -14.14
CA MET A 310 14.94 11.99 -12.80
C MET A 310 16.44 11.67 -12.84
N VAL A 311 16.87 10.79 -13.75
CA VAL A 311 18.28 10.37 -13.87
C VAL A 311 19.18 11.54 -14.29
N SER A 312 18.78 12.31 -15.31
CA SER A 312 19.55 13.47 -15.80
C SER A 312 19.75 14.55 -14.75
N ALA A 313 18.83 14.57 -13.80
CA ALA A 313 18.73 15.57 -12.77
C ALA A 313 19.36 15.06 -11.44
N GLY A 314 19.90 13.83 -11.43
CA GLY A 314 20.70 13.30 -10.33
C GLY A 314 19.88 12.69 -9.20
N GLU A 315 18.65 12.24 -9.47
CA GLU A 315 17.86 11.44 -8.54
C GLU A 315 18.65 10.21 -8.05
N SER A 316 18.45 9.82 -6.79
CA SER A 316 19.04 8.57 -6.29
C SER A 316 18.40 7.35 -6.99
N PRO A 317 19.18 6.49 -7.67
CA PRO A 317 18.65 5.26 -8.26
C PRO A 317 17.98 4.35 -7.23
N SER A 318 18.52 4.29 -6.01
CA SER A 318 17.93 3.55 -4.88
C SER A 318 16.57 4.12 -4.47
N TYR A 319 16.32 5.42 -4.64
CA TYR A 319 14.99 5.99 -4.45
C TYR A 319 14.02 5.54 -5.55
N ILE A 320 14.43 5.60 -6.82
CA ILE A 320 13.60 5.17 -7.95
C ILE A 320 13.24 3.68 -7.84
N PHE A 321 14.21 2.81 -7.54
CA PHE A 321 13.97 1.38 -7.33
C PHE A 321 13.02 1.10 -6.16
N ARG A 322 13.13 1.83 -5.04
CA ARG A 322 12.18 1.70 -3.92
C ARG A 322 10.75 2.02 -4.35
N ARG A 323 10.56 3.07 -5.16
CA ARG A 323 9.23 3.44 -5.67
C ARG A 323 8.69 2.42 -6.68
N MET A 324 9.56 1.84 -7.52
CA MET A 324 9.19 0.73 -8.41
C MET A 324 8.83 -0.55 -7.64
N LEU A 325 9.53 -0.88 -6.54
CA LEU A 325 9.20 -2.02 -5.68
C LEU A 325 7.83 -1.87 -5.02
N ILE A 326 7.47 -0.66 -4.58
CA ILE A 326 6.13 -0.38 -4.05
C ILE A 326 5.08 -0.55 -5.16
N SER A 327 5.31 0.03 -6.34
CA SER A 327 4.41 -0.09 -7.50
C SER A 327 4.23 -1.55 -7.95
N ALA A 328 5.26 -2.39 -7.84
CA ALA A 328 5.16 -3.82 -8.10
C ALA A 328 4.15 -4.53 -7.16
N CYS A 329 4.00 -4.08 -5.91
CA CYS A 329 3.03 -4.63 -4.96
C CYS A 329 1.64 -3.98 -5.05
N GLU A 330 1.59 -2.67 -5.28
CA GLU A 330 0.38 -1.84 -5.24
C GLU A 330 -0.36 -1.81 -6.57
N ASP A 331 0.35 -1.59 -7.68
CA ASP A 331 -0.25 -1.35 -8.99
C ASP A 331 -0.25 -2.60 -9.88
N THR A 332 0.82 -3.40 -9.79
CA THR A 332 0.92 -4.70 -10.48
C THR A 332 0.29 -5.81 -9.63
N GLY A 333 0.63 -5.81 -8.33
CA GLY A 333 0.02 -6.70 -7.35
C GLY A 333 0.13 -8.17 -7.74
N LEU A 334 -0.97 -8.91 -7.53
CA LEU A 334 -1.03 -10.32 -7.89
C LEU A 334 -1.36 -10.57 -9.36
N ALA A 335 -1.59 -9.53 -10.18
CA ALA A 335 -1.74 -9.74 -11.62
C ALA A 335 -0.44 -10.30 -12.23
N ASP A 336 0.71 -9.94 -11.66
CA ASP A 336 1.99 -10.58 -11.95
C ASP A 336 2.86 -10.72 -10.68
N PRO A 337 2.80 -11.89 -10.01
CA PRO A 337 3.54 -12.15 -8.78
C PRO A 337 5.07 -12.08 -8.93
N HIS A 338 5.59 -12.13 -10.16
CA HIS A 338 7.03 -12.09 -10.40
C HIS A 338 7.60 -10.66 -10.44
N ALA A 339 6.74 -9.64 -10.48
CA ALA A 339 7.17 -8.25 -10.60
C ALA A 339 8.19 -7.85 -9.53
N ILE A 340 7.96 -8.18 -8.25
CA ILE A 340 8.90 -7.89 -7.16
C ILE A 340 10.27 -8.53 -7.44
N SER A 341 10.30 -9.79 -7.89
CA SER A 341 11.55 -10.50 -8.19
C SER A 341 12.31 -9.87 -9.35
N VAL A 342 11.60 -9.44 -10.40
CA VAL A 342 12.20 -8.77 -11.56
C VAL A 342 12.80 -7.42 -11.15
N ILE A 343 12.07 -6.61 -10.39
CA ILE A 343 12.57 -5.29 -9.94
C ILE A 343 13.72 -5.43 -8.95
N THR A 344 13.67 -6.41 -8.04
CA THR A 344 14.77 -6.71 -7.12
C THR A 344 16.03 -7.13 -7.90
N ALA A 345 15.88 -8.01 -8.90
CA ALA A 345 17.02 -8.42 -9.73
C ALA A 345 17.60 -7.24 -10.52
N CYS A 346 16.77 -6.32 -11.02
CA CYS A 346 17.24 -5.10 -11.66
C CYS A 346 17.99 -4.17 -10.70
N ALA A 347 17.51 -4.03 -9.45
CA ALA A 347 18.18 -3.24 -8.41
C ALA A 347 19.53 -3.87 -8.01
N ASP A 348 19.58 -5.19 -7.78
CA ASP A 348 20.82 -5.90 -7.46
C ASP A 348 21.84 -5.81 -8.59
N ALA A 349 21.38 -5.93 -9.84
CA ALA A 349 22.24 -5.77 -11.01
C ALA A 349 22.73 -4.33 -11.14
N PHE A 350 21.89 -3.33 -10.85
CA PHE A 350 22.29 -1.94 -10.79
C PHE A 350 23.39 -1.71 -9.75
N ASP A 351 23.25 -2.23 -8.53
CA ASP A 351 24.24 -2.07 -7.46
C ASP A 351 25.61 -2.68 -7.81
N ARG A 352 25.62 -3.73 -8.64
CA ARG A 352 26.87 -4.37 -9.13
C ARG A 352 27.51 -3.62 -10.29
N VAL A 353 26.70 -3.01 -11.16
CA VAL A 353 27.16 -2.37 -12.41
C VAL A 353 27.50 -0.89 -12.19
N GLY A 354 26.65 -0.15 -11.47
CA GLY A 354 26.81 1.29 -11.27
C GLY A 354 26.45 2.12 -12.51
N MET A 355 26.62 3.45 -12.42
CA MET A 355 26.39 4.37 -13.56
C MET A 355 27.66 4.48 -14.42
N PRO A 356 27.54 4.71 -15.76
CA PRO A 356 26.30 4.98 -16.52
C PRO A 356 25.52 3.74 -17.00
N GLU A 357 26.13 2.56 -17.09
CA GLU A 357 25.51 1.35 -17.67
C GLU A 357 24.29 0.85 -16.86
N GLY A 358 24.22 1.19 -15.57
CA GLY A 358 23.08 0.93 -14.70
C GLY A 358 21.75 1.54 -15.19
N GLN A 359 21.79 2.57 -16.04
CA GLN A 359 20.58 3.15 -16.65
C GLN A 359 19.74 2.12 -17.41
N CYS A 360 20.38 1.10 -18.00
CA CYS A 360 19.68 0.00 -18.68
C CYS A 360 18.78 -0.79 -17.71
N HIS A 361 19.22 -0.99 -16.47
CA HIS A 361 18.46 -1.73 -15.45
C HIS A 361 17.27 -0.91 -14.94
N LEU A 362 17.44 0.41 -14.79
CA LEU A 362 16.35 1.33 -14.47
C LEU A 362 15.28 1.33 -15.57
N ALA A 363 15.72 1.45 -16.83
CA ALA A 363 14.81 1.45 -17.98
C ALA A 363 14.07 0.11 -18.12
N HIS A 364 14.77 -1.02 -17.94
CA HIS A 364 14.16 -2.35 -18.00
C HIS A 364 13.08 -2.52 -16.93
N ALA A 365 13.37 -2.12 -15.68
CA ALA A 365 12.43 -2.18 -14.58
C ALA A 365 11.17 -1.32 -14.85
N ALA A 366 11.35 -0.09 -15.34
CA ALA A 366 10.24 0.80 -15.66
C ALA A 366 9.37 0.27 -16.80
N LEU A 367 9.99 -0.26 -17.87
CA LEU A 367 9.28 -0.85 -19.00
C LEU A 367 8.49 -2.10 -18.59
N TYR A 368 9.08 -2.95 -17.75
CA TYR A 368 8.41 -4.14 -17.22
C TYR A 368 7.13 -3.76 -16.46
N LEU A 369 7.22 -2.83 -15.49
CA LEU A 369 6.07 -2.38 -14.71
C LEU A 369 5.03 -1.64 -15.57
N SER A 370 5.47 -0.93 -16.61
CA SER A 370 4.55 -0.24 -17.53
C SER A 370 3.79 -1.21 -18.45
N THR A 371 4.35 -2.38 -18.76
CA THR A 371 3.77 -3.32 -19.74
C THR A 371 3.10 -4.56 -19.12
N THR A 372 3.32 -4.81 -17.82
CA THR A 372 2.69 -5.93 -17.10
C THR A 372 1.20 -5.66 -16.77
N PRO A 373 0.33 -6.69 -16.69
CA PRO A 373 -1.05 -6.52 -16.26
C PRO A 373 -1.15 -5.88 -14.87
N LYS A 374 -2.21 -5.11 -14.61
CA LYS A 374 -2.38 -4.33 -13.38
C LYS A 374 -3.44 -4.95 -12.47
N SER A 375 -3.20 -4.89 -11.16
CA SER A 375 -4.17 -5.20 -10.12
C SER A 375 -3.79 -4.54 -8.80
N ASP A 376 -4.78 -3.89 -8.19
CA ASP A 376 -4.71 -3.27 -6.87
C ASP A 376 -5.38 -4.13 -5.78
N SER A 377 -5.72 -5.39 -6.09
CA SER A 377 -6.42 -6.30 -5.18
C SER A 377 -5.70 -6.56 -3.86
N SER A 378 -4.39 -6.34 -3.80
CA SER A 378 -3.56 -6.44 -2.59
C SER A 378 -3.87 -5.32 -1.57
N LEU A 379 -4.44 -4.20 -2.03
CA LEU A 379 -4.87 -3.09 -1.18
C LEU A 379 -6.07 -3.45 -0.28
N ALA A 380 -6.72 -4.59 -0.53
CA ALA A 380 -7.70 -5.20 0.37
C ALA A 380 -7.23 -5.32 1.84
N PHE A 381 -5.91 -5.33 2.07
CA PHE A 381 -5.35 -5.26 3.42
C PHE A 381 -5.74 -3.97 4.16
N PHE A 382 -5.82 -2.83 3.48
CA PHE A 382 -6.23 -1.56 4.10
C PHE A 382 -7.72 -1.56 4.45
N ASP A 383 -8.56 -2.23 3.66
CA ASP A 383 -9.98 -2.44 4.01
C ASP A 383 -10.12 -3.34 5.25
N ALA A 384 -9.25 -4.35 5.39
CA ALA A 384 -9.17 -5.18 6.58
C ALA A 384 -8.70 -4.39 7.80
N LEU A 385 -7.72 -3.49 7.65
CA LEU A 385 -7.29 -2.59 8.72
C LEU A 385 -8.44 -1.68 9.18
N ALA A 386 -9.17 -1.08 8.24
CA ALA A 386 -10.33 -0.24 8.57
C ALA A 386 -11.44 -1.04 9.28
N ALA A 387 -11.64 -2.31 8.92
CA ALA A 387 -12.58 -3.19 9.61
C ALA A 387 -12.16 -3.46 11.06
N VAL A 388 -10.87 -3.70 11.30
CA VAL A 388 -10.32 -3.94 12.66
C VAL A 388 -10.46 -2.71 13.55
N GLU A 389 -10.37 -1.50 13.01
CA GLU A 389 -10.58 -0.27 13.79
C GLU A 389 -12.03 -0.09 14.27
N GLN A 390 -13.00 -0.73 13.59
CA GLN A 390 -14.44 -0.59 13.88
C GLN A 390 -15.01 -1.74 14.72
N GLU A 391 -14.28 -2.86 14.83
CA GLU A 391 -14.78 -4.09 15.46
C GLU A 391 -13.86 -4.56 16.60
N ASP A 392 -14.43 -4.80 17.77
CA ASP A 392 -13.74 -5.43 18.91
C ASP A 392 -14.12 -6.91 18.96
N THR A 393 -13.45 -7.73 18.15
CA THR A 393 -13.77 -9.15 17.98
C THR A 393 -12.61 -10.05 18.38
N GLU A 394 -12.90 -11.11 19.14
CA GLU A 394 -11.89 -12.08 19.53
C GLU A 394 -11.68 -13.15 18.45
N VAL A 395 -10.48 -13.75 18.43
CA VAL A 395 -10.17 -14.88 17.56
C VAL A 395 -11.11 -16.06 17.89
N PRO A 396 -11.77 -16.68 16.88
CA PRO A 396 -12.60 -17.86 17.08
C PRO A 396 -11.86 -18.98 17.81
N ASN A 397 -12.53 -19.69 18.73
CA ASN A 397 -11.85 -20.64 19.62
C ASN A 397 -11.08 -21.75 18.87
N HIS A 398 -11.64 -22.26 17.77
CA HIS A 398 -11.00 -23.28 16.93
C HIS A 398 -9.77 -22.79 16.17
N LEU A 399 -9.47 -21.49 16.18
CA LEU A 399 -8.24 -20.92 15.60
C LEU A 399 -7.23 -20.43 16.65
N ARG A 400 -7.60 -20.47 17.94
CA ARG A 400 -6.70 -20.07 19.02
C ARG A 400 -5.57 -21.08 19.17
N ASP A 401 -4.42 -20.62 19.67
CA ASP A 401 -3.26 -21.47 19.92
C ASP A 401 -3.58 -22.55 20.96
N GLY A 402 -3.67 -23.80 20.50
CA GLY A 402 -3.94 -24.96 21.34
C GLY A 402 -2.76 -25.42 22.20
N ASN A 403 -1.57 -24.83 22.05
CA ASN A 403 -0.41 -25.12 22.91
C ASN A 403 -0.32 -24.23 24.14
N ARG A 404 -1.01 -23.08 24.17
CA ARG A 404 -0.83 -22.08 25.22
C ARG A 404 -1.52 -22.46 26.54
N ASP A 405 -2.66 -23.15 26.52
CA ASP A 405 -3.41 -23.52 27.74
C ASP A 405 -4.28 -24.79 27.57
N LYS A 406 -3.65 -25.97 27.60
CA LYS A 406 -4.35 -27.26 27.39
C LYS A 406 -5.30 -27.68 28.52
N GLN A 407 -5.18 -27.11 29.72
CA GLN A 407 -5.86 -27.63 30.91
C GLN A 407 -7.10 -26.85 31.38
N GLU A 408 -7.35 -25.61 30.94
CA GLU A 408 -8.44 -24.80 31.54
C GLU A 408 -9.47 -24.20 30.56
N PHE A 409 -9.11 -23.87 29.31
CA PHE A 409 -10.03 -23.12 28.42
C PHE A 409 -10.35 -23.78 27.08
N GLY A 410 -9.72 -24.91 26.73
CA GLY A 410 -10.03 -25.62 25.50
C GLY A 410 -9.76 -24.85 24.20
N HIS A 411 -8.70 -24.03 24.20
CA HIS A 411 -8.19 -23.34 23.02
C HIS A 411 -7.85 -24.30 21.89
N GLY A 412 -8.19 -23.94 20.65
CA GLY A 412 -7.90 -24.73 19.45
C GLY A 412 -8.75 -26.00 19.30
N LYS A 413 -9.70 -26.26 20.20
CA LYS A 413 -10.67 -27.35 20.04
C LYS A 413 -11.56 -27.08 18.83
N GLY A 414 -11.76 -28.08 17.97
CA GLY A 414 -12.54 -27.97 16.74
C GLY A 414 -11.77 -27.51 15.50
N TYR A 415 -10.45 -27.27 15.56
CA TYR A 415 -9.66 -26.92 14.38
C TYR A 415 -9.62 -28.06 13.34
N LEU A 416 -10.09 -27.79 12.12
CA LEU A 416 -9.97 -28.68 10.98
C LEU A 416 -8.69 -28.34 10.22
N TYR A 417 -7.67 -29.20 10.36
CA TYR A 417 -6.37 -29.00 9.72
C TYR A 417 -6.43 -29.29 8.20
N PRO A 418 -6.24 -28.30 7.30
CA PRO A 418 -6.50 -28.46 5.87
C PRO A 418 -5.70 -29.58 5.20
N HIS A 419 -4.43 -29.81 5.60
CA HIS A 419 -3.61 -30.88 5.00
C HIS A 419 -4.08 -32.30 5.34
N SER A 420 -4.95 -32.44 6.34
CA SER A 420 -5.65 -33.70 6.63
C SER A 420 -6.85 -33.95 5.70
N TYR A 421 -7.15 -33.06 4.75
CA TYR A 421 -8.26 -33.21 3.81
C TYR A 421 -7.75 -33.29 2.37
N ARG A 422 -8.58 -33.80 1.46
CA ARG A 422 -8.28 -33.84 0.02
C ARG A 422 -8.08 -32.43 -0.52
N GLU A 423 -7.25 -32.31 -1.55
CA GLU A 423 -6.83 -31.02 -2.12
C GLU A 423 -6.24 -30.03 -1.10
N HIS A 424 -5.82 -30.54 0.07
CA HIS A 424 -5.35 -29.76 1.20
C HIS A 424 -6.30 -28.62 1.62
N TRP A 425 -7.61 -28.84 1.51
CA TRP A 425 -8.62 -27.82 1.76
C TRP A 425 -9.89 -28.39 2.41
N ILE A 426 -10.50 -27.61 3.30
CA ILE A 426 -11.78 -27.93 3.95
C ILE A 426 -12.59 -26.63 4.12
N PRO A 427 -13.91 -26.64 3.87
CA PRO A 427 -14.76 -25.48 4.17
C PRO A 427 -14.88 -25.31 5.69
N GLN A 428 -14.13 -24.35 6.24
CA GLN A 428 -14.15 -23.97 7.65
C GLN A 428 -14.25 -22.44 7.75
N GLN A 429 -15.00 -21.89 8.71
CA GLN A 429 -15.00 -20.43 8.95
C GLN A 429 -13.65 -19.99 9.53
N TYR A 430 -13.02 -19.00 8.90
CA TYR A 430 -11.77 -18.42 9.41
C TYR A 430 -11.93 -17.02 10.02
N LEU A 431 -12.92 -16.25 9.55
CA LEU A 431 -13.26 -14.95 10.12
C LEU A 431 -14.16 -15.10 11.37
N PRO A 432 -14.17 -14.13 12.30
CA PRO A 432 -15.17 -14.07 13.37
C PRO A 432 -16.61 -14.11 12.85
N ASP A 433 -17.55 -14.51 13.71
CA ASP A 433 -18.97 -14.62 13.31
C ASP A 433 -19.55 -13.27 12.86
N SER A 434 -19.12 -12.15 13.45
CA SER A 434 -19.52 -10.78 13.05
C SER A 434 -19.12 -10.44 11.61
N LEU A 435 -18.05 -11.06 11.12
CA LEU A 435 -17.45 -10.85 9.80
C LEU A 435 -17.84 -11.93 8.80
N SER A 436 -18.77 -12.81 9.15
CA SER A 436 -19.26 -13.87 8.25
C SER A 436 -19.80 -13.28 6.95
N GLY A 437 -19.27 -13.71 5.81
CA GLY A 437 -19.69 -13.20 4.50
C GLY A 437 -19.04 -11.90 4.05
N ARG A 438 -18.21 -11.24 4.89
CA ARG A 438 -17.42 -10.08 4.45
C ARG A 438 -16.31 -10.52 3.50
N ILE A 439 -16.10 -9.74 2.45
CA ILE A 439 -15.06 -9.96 1.45
C ILE A 439 -14.04 -8.83 1.55
N PHE A 440 -12.75 -9.20 1.64
CA PHE A 440 -11.64 -8.26 1.54
C PHE A 440 -10.96 -8.41 0.18
N TYR A 441 -10.48 -9.61 -0.12
CA TYR A 441 -9.75 -9.87 -1.35
C TYR A 441 -10.70 -10.29 -2.49
N ASN A 442 -10.76 -9.50 -3.56
CA ASN A 442 -11.46 -9.84 -4.81
C ASN A 442 -10.46 -9.90 -5.97
N PRO A 443 -10.08 -11.09 -6.47
CA PRO A 443 -9.12 -11.21 -7.56
C PRO A 443 -9.61 -10.50 -8.83
N SER A 444 -8.72 -9.75 -9.47
CA SER A 444 -9.00 -9.14 -10.78
C SER A 444 -9.07 -10.20 -11.89
N GLU A 445 -9.47 -9.79 -13.10
CA GLU A 445 -9.43 -10.65 -14.30
C GLU A 445 -8.08 -10.62 -15.01
N GLN A 446 -7.13 -9.84 -14.48
CA GLN A 446 -5.86 -9.58 -15.13
C GLN A 446 -4.80 -10.61 -14.72
N GLY A 447 -3.95 -10.99 -15.69
CA GLY A 447 -2.75 -11.79 -15.45
C GLY A 447 -2.98 -13.10 -14.67
N TYR A 448 -2.21 -13.29 -13.60
CA TYR A 448 -2.30 -14.47 -12.73
C TYR A 448 -3.61 -14.52 -11.95
N GLU A 449 -4.16 -13.38 -11.53
CA GLU A 449 -5.43 -13.34 -10.79
C GLU A 449 -6.60 -13.87 -11.61
N GLY A 450 -6.64 -13.54 -12.90
CA GLY A 450 -7.66 -14.08 -13.80
C GLY A 450 -7.68 -15.61 -13.83
N ARG A 451 -6.53 -16.27 -13.61
CA ARG A 451 -6.43 -17.75 -13.56
C ARG A 451 -6.94 -18.34 -12.25
N ILE A 452 -6.76 -17.63 -11.13
CA ILE A 452 -7.16 -18.11 -9.79
C ILE A 452 -8.55 -17.65 -9.36
N LYS A 453 -9.11 -16.60 -9.99
CA LYS A 453 -10.41 -15.99 -9.63
C LYS A 453 -11.51 -17.04 -9.47
N ALA A 454 -11.66 -17.94 -10.43
CA ALA A 454 -12.70 -18.97 -10.41
C ALA A 454 -12.57 -19.94 -9.21
N ASP A 455 -11.33 -20.34 -8.88
CA ASP A 455 -11.07 -21.25 -7.75
C ASP A 455 -11.31 -20.54 -6.41
N VAL A 456 -10.83 -19.30 -6.26
CA VAL A 456 -11.05 -18.48 -5.05
C VAL A 456 -12.53 -18.27 -4.79
N LEU A 457 -13.30 -17.90 -5.81
CA LEU A 457 -14.74 -17.70 -5.69
C LEU A 457 -15.46 -19.02 -5.37
N THR A 458 -15.13 -20.11 -6.06
CA THR A 458 -15.74 -21.43 -5.81
C THR A 458 -15.50 -21.92 -4.39
N LYS A 459 -14.26 -21.84 -3.88
CA LYS A 459 -13.93 -22.22 -2.51
C LYS A 459 -14.68 -21.37 -1.48
N ARG A 460 -14.79 -20.06 -1.73
CA ARG A 460 -15.55 -19.13 -0.88
C ARG A 460 -17.04 -19.47 -0.84
N GLU A 461 -17.65 -19.76 -1.99
CA GLU A 461 -19.06 -20.15 -2.10
C GLU A 461 -19.33 -21.45 -1.32
N ILE A 462 -18.48 -22.47 -1.47
CA ILE A 462 -18.62 -23.74 -0.73
C ILE A 462 -18.42 -23.52 0.78
N GLN A 463 -17.46 -22.68 1.17
CA GLN A 463 -17.24 -22.33 2.57
C GLN A 463 -18.47 -21.66 3.18
N LEU A 464 -19.05 -20.67 2.50
CA LEU A 464 -20.29 -20.02 2.94
C LEU A 464 -21.45 -21.02 3.03
N SER A 465 -21.59 -21.90 2.04
CA SER A 465 -22.64 -22.91 2.00
C SER A 465 -22.54 -23.90 3.16
N ALA A 466 -21.34 -24.43 3.41
CA ALA A 466 -21.11 -25.35 4.52
C ALA A 466 -21.40 -24.71 5.89
N LEU A 467 -21.12 -23.41 6.03
CA LEU A 467 -21.40 -22.66 7.26
C LEU A 467 -22.90 -22.45 7.47
N LEU A 468 -23.61 -22.04 6.43
CA LEU A 468 -25.07 -21.84 6.48
C LEU A 468 -25.80 -23.15 6.81
N GLU A 469 -25.37 -24.27 6.23
CA GLU A 469 -25.89 -25.59 6.59
C GLU A 469 -25.64 -25.97 8.05
N SER A 470 -24.41 -25.73 8.55
CA SER A 470 -24.05 -26.09 9.92
C SER A 470 -24.90 -25.36 10.97
N ARG A 471 -25.32 -24.12 10.68
CA ARG A 471 -26.18 -23.30 11.55
C ARG A 471 -27.67 -23.67 11.46
N ALA A 472 -28.13 -24.19 10.32
CA ALA A 472 -29.52 -24.60 10.12
C ALA A 472 -29.86 -25.93 10.83
N SER A 473 -28.88 -26.83 11.00
CA SER A 473 -28.99 -27.98 11.89
C SER A 473 -28.71 -27.59 13.34
N THR A 474 -29.60 -27.95 14.28
CA THR A 474 -29.38 -27.83 15.74
C THR A 474 -27.93 -28.21 16.10
N PRO A 475 -27.22 -27.47 16.98
CA PRO A 475 -25.77 -27.58 17.10
C PRO A 475 -25.35 -28.98 17.56
N GLY A 476 -25.06 -29.84 16.59
CA GLY A 476 -24.38 -31.10 16.78
C GLY A 476 -22.91 -30.77 16.91
N GLU A 477 -22.44 -30.73 18.16
CA GLU A 477 -21.05 -30.52 18.53
C GLU A 477 -20.08 -31.25 17.60
N ILE A 478 -19.13 -30.50 17.05
CA ILE A 478 -17.89 -31.05 16.49
C ILE A 478 -17.12 -31.65 17.66
N LEU A 479 -17.33 -32.94 17.94
CA LEU A 479 -16.61 -33.65 18.98
C LEU A 479 -15.19 -33.97 18.52
N THR A 480 -14.27 -33.04 18.82
CA THR A 480 -12.91 -33.44 19.19
C THR A 480 -13.00 -34.25 20.50
N PHE A 481 -12.54 -35.51 20.51
CA PHE A 481 -11.50 -36.05 21.42
C PHE A 481 -11.41 -37.59 21.41
N SER A 482 -10.21 -38.09 21.13
CA SER A 482 -9.47 -38.93 22.07
C SER A 482 -7.96 -38.68 21.91
N PRO A 483 -7.19 -38.51 23.00
CA PRO A 483 -5.75 -38.36 22.92
C PRO A 483 -5.12 -39.73 22.64
N GLY A 484 -4.73 -39.95 21.39
CA GLY A 484 -3.98 -41.14 21.01
C GLY A 484 -3.92 -41.34 19.51
N ASP A 485 -2.76 -41.03 18.94
CA ASP A 485 -2.32 -41.40 17.58
C ASP A 485 -2.73 -40.43 16.45
N THR A 486 -1.96 -39.33 16.35
CA THR A 486 -2.09 -38.27 15.33
C THR A 486 -2.15 -38.77 13.88
N ARG A 487 -1.55 -39.92 13.56
CA ARG A 487 -1.59 -40.51 12.21
C ARG A 487 -2.93 -41.16 11.86
N ARG A 488 -3.65 -41.73 12.84
CA ARG A 488 -4.98 -42.32 12.62
C ARG A 488 -6.05 -41.25 12.47
N ASP A 489 -5.93 -40.17 13.22
CA ASP A 489 -6.85 -39.01 13.13
C ASP A 489 -6.70 -38.27 11.80
N GLU A 490 -5.47 -38.14 11.28
CA GLU A 490 -5.22 -37.58 9.94
C GLU A 490 -5.81 -38.44 8.82
N TRP A 491 -5.69 -39.77 8.89
CA TRP A 491 -6.34 -40.68 7.94
C TRP A 491 -7.87 -40.62 8.01
N THR A 492 -8.43 -40.46 9.21
CA THR A 492 -9.88 -40.40 9.43
C THR A 492 -10.48 -39.12 8.84
N ARG A 493 -9.80 -37.97 8.99
CA ARG A 493 -10.24 -36.68 8.42
C ARG A 493 -10.18 -36.62 6.89
N ARG A 494 -9.27 -37.38 6.25
CA ARG A 494 -9.21 -37.48 4.78
C ARG A 494 -10.47 -38.10 4.17
N LEU A 495 -11.15 -38.97 4.92
CA LEU A 495 -12.40 -39.60 4.50
C LEU A 495 -13.57 -38.60 4.54
N ASP A 496 -13.68 -37.77 5.59
CA ASP A 496 -14.74 -36.76 5.76
C ASP A 496 -14.75 -35.60 4.73
N SER A 497 -13.90 -35.63 3.69
CA SER A 497 -13.83 -34.63 2.62
C SER A 497 -14.94 -34.73 1.56
N GLY A 498 -15.76 -35.78 1.59
CA GLY A 498 -16.77 -36.04 0.54
C GLY A 498 -17.95 -35.05 0.51
N LYS A 499 -18.19 -34.29 1.58
CA LYS A 499 -19.28 -33.31 1.62
C LYS A 499 -19.13 -32.19 0.58
N ALA A 500 -17.94 -31.61 0.44
CA ALA A 500 -17.69 -30.56 -0.55
C ALA A 500 -17.78 -31.09 -1.99
N GLU A 501 -17.25 -32.28 -2.24
CA GLU A 501 -17.36 -32.98 -3.54
C GLU A 501 -18.84 -33.25 -3.90
N SER A 502 -19.63 -33.70 -2.92
CA SER A 502 -21.06 -33.98 -3.09
C SER A 502 -21.85 -32.71 -3.42
N LEU A 503 -21.60 -31.61 -2.71
CA LEU A 503 -22.23 -30.31 -2.98
C LEU A 503 -21.90 -29.78 -4.38
N LEU A 504 -20.63 -29.89 -4.79
CA LEU A 504 -20.18 -29.53 -6.13
C LEU A 504 -20.83 -30.41 -7.20
N ALA A 505 -20.91 -31.72 -6.98
CA ALA A 505 -21.54 -32.65 -7.91
C ALA A 505 -23.03 -32.34 -8.10
N ILE A 506 -23.75 -32.06 -7.01
CA ILE A 506 -25.17 -31.66 -7.04
C ILE A 506 -25.34 -30.34 -7.80
N ARG A 507 -24.58 -29.29 -7.45
CA ARG A 507 -24.65 -27.98 -8.12
C ARG A 507 -24.38 -28.10 -9.62
N ASN A 508 -23.35 -28.84 -10.00
CA ASN A 508 -22.97 -29.02 -11.40
C ASN A 508 -24.03 -29.83 -12.17
N ALA A 509 -24.61 -30.86 -11.55
CA ALA A 509 -25.70 -31.64 -12.15
C ALA A 509 -26.95 -30.77 -12.40
N LEU A 510 -27.38 -29.99 -11.40
CA LEU A 510 -28.56 -29.13 -11.51
C LEU A 510 -28.39 -28.06 -12.58
N THR A 511 -27.26 -27.37 -12.59
CA THR A 511 -27.02 -26.31 -13.57
C THR A 511 -26.81 -26.83 -14.99
N LYS A 512 -26.21 -28.02 -15.14
CA LYS A 512 -26.11 -28.72 -16.43
C LYS A 512 -27.48 -29.15 -16.95
N ALA A 513 -28.33 -29.70 -16.08
CA ALA A 513 -29.70 -30.09 -16.44
C ALA A 513 -30.58 -28.89 -16.82
N ALA A 514 -30.38 -27.74 -16.16
CA ALA A 514 -31.07 -26.50 -16.50
C ALA A 514 -30.66 -25.96 -17.87
N GLY A 515 -29.37 -26.06 -18.25
CA GLY A 515 -28.90 -25.52 -19.53
C GLY A 515 -28.97 -24.00 -19.58
N LEU A 516 -28.52 -23.35 -18.51
CA LEU A 516 -28.61 -21.91 -18.29
C LEU A 516 -27.91 -21.12 -19.42
N LEU A 517 -28.55 -20.03 -19.86
CA LEU A 517 -28.01 -19.07 -20.82
C LEU A 517 -27.67 -17.75 -20.12
N ARG A 518 -26.83 -16.94 -20.77
CA ARG A 518 -26.35 -15.66 -20.19
C ARG A 518 -27.46 -14.68 -19.80
N HIS A 519 -28.62 -14.73 -20.48
CA HIS A 519 -29.78 -13.86 -20.26
C HIS A 519 -30.93 -14.54 -19.50
N SER A 520 -30.72 -15.73 -18.94
CA SER A 520 -31.78 -16.50 -18.29
C SER A 520 -32.30 -15.82 -17.02
N ARG A 521 -33.62 -15.86 -16.79
CA ARG A 521 -34.24 -15.46 -15.53
C ARG A 521 -34.38 -16.67 -14.62
N ILE A 522 -33.69 -16.64 -13.49
CA ILE A 522 -33.51 -17.80 -12.61
C ILE A 522 -33.99 -17.47 -11.20
N LEU A 523 -34.86 -18.32 -10.65
CA LEU A 523 -35.25 -18.28 -9.25
C LEU A 523 -34.60 -19.44 -8.50
N ILE A 524 -33.91 -19.14 -7.41
CA ILE A 524 -33.40 -20.15 -6.48
C ILE A 524 -34.36 -20.29 -5.31
N TYR A 525 -35.01 -21.45 -5.23
CA TYR A 525 -35.82 -21.82 -4.08
C TYR A 525 -34.94 -22.32 -2.94
N ASN A 526 -35.27 -21.88 -1.71
CA ASN A 526 -34.49 -22.20 -0.51
C ASN A 526 -33.01 -21.82 -0.69
N ALA A 527 -32.78 -20.55 -1.05
CA ALA A 527 -31.46 -19.98 -1.31
C ALA A 527 -30.57 -19.89 -0.06
N ASP A 528 -31.06 -20.37 1.10
CA ASP A 528 -30.42 -20.27 2.42
C ASP A 528 -28.99 -20.82 2.45
N ASP A 529 -28.66 -21.81 1.62
CA ASP A 529 -27.32 -22.41 1.57
C ASP A 529 -26.37 -21.69 0.58
N GLY A 530 -26.87 -20.72 -0.20
CA GLY A 530 -26.09 -19.99 -1.21
C GLY A 530 -25.46 -20.84 -2.31
N LEU A 531 -25.69 -22.15 -2.39
CA LEU A 531 -24.92 -23.06 -3.25
C LEU A 531 -25.22 -22.82 -4.74
N LEU A 532 -26.48 -22.59 -5.06
CA LEU A 532 -26.95 -22.45 -6.44
C LEU A 532 -26.96 -21.00 -6.92
N ILE A 533 -27.11 -20.03 -6.00
CA ILE A 533 -27.40 -18.65 -6.36
C ILE A 533 -26.21 -17.94 -7.00
N TRP A 534 -25.01 -18.16 -6.48
CA TRP A 534 -23.79 -17.56 -7.02
C TRP A 534 -23.39 -18.17 -8.36
N ASP A 535 -23.56 -19.48 -8.53
CA ASP A 535 -23.29 -20.15 -9.80
C ASP A 535 -24.32 -19.77 -10.88
N ALA A 536 -25.58 -19.59 -10.51
CA ALA A 536 -26.62 -19.09 -11.39
C ALA A 536 -26.31 -17.66 -11.88
N LEU A 537 -25.88 -16.79 -10.98
CA LEU A 537 -25.47 -15.42 -11.30
C LEU A 537 -24.27 -15.40 -12.26
N ARG A 538 -23.24 -16.21 -12.01
CA ARG A 538 -22.07 -16.33 -12.90
C ARG A 538 -22.42 -16.86 -14.29
N LYS A 539 -23.43 -17.74 -14.41
CA LYS A 539 -23.88 -18.31 -15.68
C LYS A 539 -24.88 -17.42 -16.42
N ALA A 540 -25.60 -16.57 -15.72
CA ALA A 540 -26.60 -15.66 -16.27
C ALA A 540 -26.32 -14.17 -15.91
N PRO A 541 -25.15 -13.62 -16.29
CA PRO A 541 -24.77 -12.25 -15.92
C PRO A 541 -25.61 -11.15 -16.60
N GLU A 542 -26.27 -11.48 -17.72
CA GLU A 542 -27.18 -10.58 -18.45
C GLU A 542 -28.66 -10.88 -18.11
N GLY A 543 -28.89 -11.83 -17.20
CA GLY A 543 -30.21 -12.32 -16.81
C GLY A 543 -30.74 -11.66 -15.55
N PHE A 544 -31.74 -12.31 -14.94
CA PHE A 544 -32.29 -11.89 -13.66
C PHE A 544 -32.23 -13.05 -12.68
N VAL A 545 -31.41 -12.95 -11.65
CA VAL A 545 -31.25 -14.00 -10.63
C VAL A 545 -31.89 -13.56 -9.32
N ALA A 546 -32.83 -14.36 -8.85
CA ALA A 546 -33.55 -14.12 -7.60
C ALA A 546 -33.42 -15.31 -6.65
N GLY A 547 -33.52 -15.06 -5.34
CA GLY A 547 -33.42 -16.07 -4.29
C GLY A 547 -34.49 -15.91 -3.21
N LEU A 548 -35.11 -17.02 -2.82
CA LEU A 548 -36.03 -17.10 -1.69
C LEU A 548 -35.32 -17.71 -0.49
N CYS A 549 -35.06 -16.90 0.54
CA CYS A 549 -34.47 -17.33 1.80
C CYS A 549 -35.56 -17.66 2.82
N ARG A 550 -35.49 -18.79 3.52
CA ARG A 550 -36.45 -19.14 4.57
C ARG A 550 -36.09 -18.54 5.92
N THR A 551 -34.83 -18.16 6.12
CA THR A 551 -34.34 -17.56 7.37
C THR A 551 -33.84 -16.13 7.17
N THR A 552 -34.09 -15.26 8.16
CA THR A 552 -33.58 -13.88 8.16
C THR A 552 -32.06 -13.82 8.30
N GLU A 553 -31.45 -14.81 8.94
CA GLU A 553 -29.99 -14.91 9.08
C GLU A 553 -29.32 -15.22 7.74
N ALA A 554 -29.79 -16.22 7.00
CA ALA A 554 -29.24 -16.54 5.69
C ALA A 554 -29.41 -15.37 4.71
N LEU A 555 -30.56 -14.69 4.75
CA LEU A 555 -30.78 -13.47 3.95
C LEU A 555 -29.70 -12.42 4.25
N LYS A 556 -29.42 -12.11 5.52
CA LYS A 556 -28.40 -11.12 5.90
C LYS A 556 -27.01 -11.49 5.40
N ILE A 557 -26.60 -12.75 5.55
CA ILE A 557 -25.28 -13.23 5.12
C ILE A 557 -25.14 -13.15 3.60
N LEU A 558 -26.17 -13.56 2.85
CA LEU A 558 -26.15 -13.49 1.39
C LEU A 558 -26.21 -12.04 0.89
N GLN A 559 -26.96 -11.16 1.55
CA GLN A 559 -26.98 -9.73 1.24
C GLN A 559 -25.63 -9.06 1.52
N GLN A 560 -24.97 -9.43 2.62
CA GLN A 560 -23.63 -8.95 2.94
C GLN A 560 -22.62 -9.39 1.87
N TYR A 561 -22.68 -10.64 1.40
CA TYR A 561 -21.87 -11.07 0.27
C TYR A 561 -22.22 -10.32 -1.02
N ALA A 562 -23.51 -10.18 -1.35
CA ALA A 562 -23.98 -9.47 -2.53
C ALA A 562 -23.56 -8.00 -2.55
N SER A 563 -23.41 -7.36 -1.38
CA SER A 563 -22.96 -5.96 -1.28
C SER A 563 -21.57 -5.73 -1.87
N SER A 564 -20.74 -6.78 -1.97
CA SER A 564 -19.41 -6.72 -2.60
C SER A 564 -19.45 -6.78 -4.13
N LEU A 565 -20.59 -7.14 -4.72
CA LEU A 565 -20.80 -7.21 -6.16
C LEU A 565 -21.31 -5.86 -6.68
N ASP A 566 -21.07 -5.58 -7.95
CA ASP A 566 -21.63 -4.42 -8.64
C ASP A 566 -23.16 -4.49 -8.63
N GLU A 567 -23.85 -3.34 -8.63
CA GLU A 567 -25.33 -3.31 -8.54
C GLU A 567 -26.04 -4.16 -9.59
N LEU A 568 -25.48 -4.23 -10.80
CA LEU A 568 -26.01 -5.04 -11.90
C LEU A 568 -25.75 -6.54 -11.73
N GLU A 569 -24.79 -6.92 -10.89
CA GLU A 569 -24.42 -8.30 -10.58
C GLU A 569 -24.99 -8.76 -9.22
N ARG A 570 -25.94 -8.02 -8.63
CA ARG A 570 -26.56 -8.42 -7.36
C ARG A 570 -27.80 -9.27 -7.59
N PRO A 571 -27.93 -10.44 -6.94
CA PRO A 571 -29.18 -11.18 -6.96
C PRO A 571 -30.25 -10.46 -6.12
N VAL A 572 -31.52 -10.59 -6.51
CA VAL A 572 -32.64 -10.07 -5.72
C VAL A 572 -33.06 -11.12 -4.69
N LEU A 573 -32.89 -10.81 -3.42
CA LEU A 573 -33.13 -11.74 -2.30
C LEU A 573 -34.35 -11.33 -1.48
N THR A 574 -35.19 -12.30 -1.11
CA THR A 574 -36.39 -12.05 -0.28
C THR A 574 -36.54 -13.12 0.81
N HIS A 575 -37.04 -12.72 1.98
CA HIS A 575 -37.31 -13.63 3.09
C HIS A 575 -38.74 -14.18 3.03
N GLU A 576 -38.87 -15.47 2.75
CA GLU A 576 -40.14 -16.20 2.64
C GLU A 576 -40.10 -17.48 3.50
N PRO A 577 -40.49 -17.42 4.79
CA PRO A 577 -40.31 -18.53 5.72
C PRO A 577 -41.20 -19.75 5.42
N LYS A 578 -42.27 -19.56 4.62
CA LYS A 578 -43.23 -20.61 4.26
C LYS A 578 -42.96 -21.23 2.88
N GLY A 579 -41.83 -20.92 2.24
CA GLY A 579 -41.51 -21.39 0.90
C GLY A 579 -42.01 -20.45 -0.19
N ILE A 580 -42.57 -20.98 -1.29
CA ILE A 580 -42.99 -20.14 -2.42
C ILE A 580 -44.30 -19.42 -2.06
N PRO A 581 -44.33 -18.07 -2.03
CA PRO A 581 -45.54 -17.32 -1.73
C PRO A 581 -46.57 -17.46 -2.86
N LYS A 582 -47.85 -17.19 -2.56
CA LYS A 582 -48.93 -17.27 -3.57
C LYS A 582 -48.77 -16.25 -4.70
N ASN A 583 -48.23 -15.07 -4.38
CA ASN A 583 -47.97 -14.01 -5.34
C ASN A 583 -46.46 -13.91 -5.56
N ASN A 584 -46.04 -13.71 -6.80
CA ASN A 584 -44.63 -13.56 -7.14
C ASN A 584 -44.09 -12.22 -6.63
N PRO A 585 -43.19 -12.21 -5.63
CA PRO A 585 -42.67 -10.96 -5.05
C PRO A 585 -41.73 -10.22 -6.00
N PHE A 586 -41.24 -10.89 -7.05
CA PHE A 586 -40.30 -10.32 -8.01
C PHE A 586 -41.01 -9.70 -9.23
N GLU A 587 -42.33 -9.88 -9.35
CA GLU A 587 -43.16 -9.33 -10.44
C GLU A 587 -42.71 -9.69 -11.88
N VAL A 588 -41.78 -10.66 -12.02
CA VAL A 588 -41.27 -11.16 -13.30
C VAL A 588 -41.35 -12.68 -13.37
N PRO A 589 -41.78 -13.28 -14.50
CA PRO A 589 -41.77 -14.73 -14.64
C PRO A 589 -40.35 -15.25 -14.88
N PHE A 590 -40.08 -16.50 -14.47
CA PHE A 590 -38.76 -17.11 -14.52
C PHE A 590 -38.66 -18.20 -15.60
N ASP A 591 -37.52 -18.24 -16.29
CA ASP A 591 -37.24 -19.30 -17.26
C ASP A 591 -36.83 -20.59 -16.55
N PHE A 592 -36.17 -20.47 -15.39
CA PHE A 592 -35.74 -21.58 -14.57
C PHE A 592 -36.04 -21.36 -13.09
N ILE A 593 -36.52 -22.40 -12.40
CA ILE A 593 -36.59 -22.45 -10.94
C ILE A 593 -35.71 -23.60 -10.49
N LEU A 594 -34.65 -23.28 -9.74
CA LEU A 594 -33.69 -24.25 -9.24
C LEU A 594 -33.92 -24.48 -7.75
N ALA A 595 -33.85 -25.72 -7.30
CA ALA A 595 -33.95 -26.06 -5.88
C ALA A 595 -33.01 -27.21 -5.51
N ARG A 596 -32.48 -27.17 -4.30
CA ARG A 596 -31.82 -28.33 -3.68
C ARG A 596 -32.70 -28.82 -2.55
N ASP A 597 -33.09 -30.10 -2.62
CA ASP A 597 -33.87 -30.80 -1.61
C ASP A 597 -35.15 -30.01 -1.21
N PRO A 598 -36.08 -29.74 -2.15
CA PRO A 598 -37.22 -28.84 -1.90
C PRO A 598 -38.21 -29.36 -0.85
N GLY A 599 -38.22 -30.67 -0.59
CA GLY A 599 -39.04 -31.32 0.42
C GLY A 599 -38.52 -32.71 0.77
N THR A 600 -38.93 -33.23 1.93
CA THR A 600 -38.54 -34.55 2.45
C THR A 600 -39.55 -35.66 2.12
N THR A 601 -40.75 -35.30 1.65
CA THR A 601 -41.83 -36.22 1.25
C THR A 601 -42.30 -35.92 -0.17
N LEU A 602 -42.89 -36.91 -0.85
CA LEU A 602 -43.51 -36.72 -2.16
C LEU A 602 -44.55 -35.60 -2.17
N GLN A 603 -45.36 -35.50 -1.11
CA GLN A 603 -46.37 -34.45 -0.98
C GLN A 603 -45.72 -33.06 -0.92
N ALA A 604 -44.68 -32.88 -0.09
CA ALA A 604 -44.00 -31.60 0.01
C ALA A 604 -43.33 -31.18 -1.31
N ILE A 605 -42.78 -32.16 -2.05
CA ILE A 605 -42.20 -31.90 -3.38
C ILE A 605 -43.30 -31.52 -4.38
N ASP A 606 -44.46 -32.19 -4.37
CA ASP A 606 -45.57 -31.85 -5.26
C ASP A 606 -46.17 -30.46 -4.95
N GLU A 607 -46.29 -30.11 -3.66
CA GLU A 607 -46.69 -28.78 -3.21
C GLU A 607 -45.70 -27.71 -3.69
N PHE A 608 -44.39 -27.96 -3.58
CA PHE A 608 -43.35 -27.10 -4.12
C PHE A 608 -43.47 -26.95 -5.65
N VAL A 609 -43.56 -28.04 -6.41
CA VAL A 609 -43.64 -27.98 -7.88
C VAL A 609 -44.90 -27.25 -8.33
N THR A 610 -46.03 -27.48 -7.65
CA THR A 610 -47.30 -26.81 -7.93
C THR A 610 -47.21 -25.31 -7.68
N ALA A 611 -46.58 -24.90 -6.56
CA ALA A 611 -46.37 -23.49 -6.27
C ALA A 611 -45.35 -22.84 -7.24
N ALA A 612 -44.23 -23.52 -7.51
CA ALA A 612 -43.18 -23.06 -8.41
C ALA A 612 -43.68 -22.85 -9.84
N ALA A 613 -44.55 -23.75 -10.33
CA ALA A 613 -45.11 -23.65 -11.68
C ALA A 613 -45.86 -22.32 -11.92
N THR A 614 -46.41 -21.70 -10.87
CA THR A 614 -47.10 -20.40 -10.99
C THR A 614 -46.17 -19.23 -11.33
N PHE A 615 -44.86 -19.38 -11.10
CA PHE A 615 -43.87 -18.33 -11.34
C PHE A 615 -43.09 -18.53 -12.66
N LEU A 616 -43.34 -19.63 -13.38
CA LEU A 616 -42.65 -19.94 -14.62
C LEU A 616 -43.14 -19.09 -15.80
N ALA A 617 -42.21 -18.72 -16.67
CA ALA A 617 -42.50 -18.25 -18.01
C ALA A 617 -43.00 -19.40 -18.91
N PRO A 618 -43.63 -19.11 -20.07
CA PRO A 618 -43.96 -20.14 -21.06
C PRO A 618 -42.73 -20.97 -21.45
N ASN A 619 -42.84 -22.30 -21.37
CA ASN A 619 -41.73 -23.26 -21.57
C ASN A 619 -40.61 -23.21 -20.51
N GLY A 620 -40.84 -22.56 -19.37
CA GLY A 620 -39.91 -22.57 -18.24
C GLY A 620 -39.75 -23.97 -17.64
N LYS A 621 -38.64 -24.18 -16.92
CA LYS A 621 -38.29 -25.47 -16.31
C LYS A 621 -38.09 -25.35 -14.81
N ILE A 622 -38.54 -26.36 -14.06
CA ILE A 622 -38.17 -26.55 -12.66
C ILE A 622 -37.11 -27.65 -12.63
N VAL A 623 -35.97 -27.38 -12.00
CA VAL A 623 -34.86 -28.33 -11.90
C VAL A 623 -34.46 -28.43 -10.44
N PHE A 624 -34.56 -29.62 -9.86
CA PHE A 624 -34.25 -29.82 -8.46
C PHE A 624 -33.56 -31.14 -8.18
N SER A 625 -32.81 -31.19 -7.07
CA SER A 625 -32.29 -32.44 -6.53
C SER A 625 -33.18 -32.89 -5.38
N ALA A 626 -33.34 -34.19 -5.21
CA ALA A 626 -33.98 -34.77 -4.05
C ALA A 626 -33.24 -36.05 -3.65
N ARG A 627 -33.06 -36.27 -2.35
CA ARG A 627 -32.48 -37.50 -1.81
C ARG A 627 -33.56 -38.58 -1.81
N ILE A 628 -33.28 -39.73 -2.44
CA ILE A 628 -34.20 -40.86 -2.50
C ILE A 628 -33.97 -41.76 -1.28
N PRO A 629 -34.88 -41.81 -0.30
CA PRO A 629 -34.68 -42.59 0.93
C PRO A 629 -34.58 -44.09 0.67
N ALA A 630 -35.34 -44.59 -0.30
CA ALA A 630 -35.34 -46.00 -0.69
C ALA A 630 -34.01 -46.47 -1.29
N GLN A 631 -33.17 -45.56 -1.79
CA GLN A 631 -31.85 -45.88 -2.39
C GLN A 631 -30.68 -45.50 -1.49
N GLY A 632 -30.95 -45.08 -0.25
CA GLY A 632 -29.92 -44.78 0.74
C GLY A 632 -29.14 -46.02 1.19
N MET A 633 -27.97 -45.78 1.78
CA MET A 633 -27.15 -46.83 2.39
C MET A 633 -27.92 -47.55 3.49
N ARG A 634 -27.84 -48.89 3.50
CA ARG A 634 -28.49 -49.76 4.48
C ARG A 634 -27.55 -50.13 5.62
N LEU A 635 -28.05 -50.22 6.85
CA LEU A 635 -27.30 -50.67 8.01
C LEU A 635 -26.78 -52.10 7.82
N SER A 636 -27.55 -52.97 7.15
CA SER A 636 -27.09 -54.33 6.82
C SER A 636 -25.76 -54.36 6.06
N THR A 637 -25.47 -53.36 5.22
CA THR A 637 -24.20 -53.28 4.48
C THR A 637 -22.98 -53.05 5.38
N LEU A 638 -23.19 -52.57 6.62
CA LEU A 638 -22.14 -52.32 7.60
C LEU A 638 -21.89 -53.49 8.56
N ILE A 639 -22.79 -54.49 8.60
CA ILE A 639 -22.74 -55.56 9.59
C ILE A 639 -21.81 -56.68 9.10
N PRO A 640 -20.70 -56.99 9.80
CA PRO A 640 -19.76 -58.03 9.39
C PRO A 640 -20.28 -59.45 9.67
N GLU A 641 -21.13 -59.63 10.69
CA GLU A 641 -21.67 -60.92 11.11
C GLU A 641 -22.79 -61.41 10.16
N PRO A 642 -22.66 -62.60 9.53
CA PRO A 642 -23.59 -63.05 8.48
C PRO A 642 -25.05 -63.23 8.94
N ASP A 643 -25.26 -63.82 10.12
CA ASP A 643 -26.61 -64.12 10.62
C ASP A 643 -27.35 -62.84 10.99
N LEU A 644 -26.66 -61.93 11.69
CA LEU A 644 -27.19 -60.61 12.04
C LEU A 644 -27.42 -59.74 10.80
N ARG A 645 -26.52 -59.76 9.82
CA ARG A 645 -26.69 -59.07 8.54
C ARG A 645 -27.95 -59.53 7.84
N THR A 646 -28.21 -60.84 7.81
CA THR A 646 -29.38 -61.42 7.14
C THR A 646 -30.67 -61.00 7.84
N ALA A 647 -30.71 -61.08 9.17
CA ALA A 647 -31.88 -60.66 9.95
C ALA A 647 -32.18 -59.16 9.79
N VAL A 648 -31.15 -58.30 9.83
CA VAL A 648 -31.30 -56.85 9.64
C VAL A 648 -31.71 -56.51 8.21
N SER A 649 -31.13 -57.18 7.21
CA SER A 649 -31.51 -56.97 5.80
C SER A 649 -32.98 -57.30 5.55
N GLN A 650 -33.52 -58.36 6.16
CA GLN A 650 -34.94 -58.70 6.04
C GLN A 650 -35.84 -57.66 6.71
N ALA A 651 -35.44 -57.14 7.88
CA ALA A 651 -36.17 -56.07 8.55
C ALA A 651 -36.16 -54.75 7.75
N GLU A 652 -35.01 -54.39 7.16
CA GLU A 652 -34.89 -53.23 6.28
C GLU A 652 -35.76 -53.37 5.03
N GLU A 653 -35.82 -54.56 4.43
CA GLU A 653 -36.66 -54.82 3.26
C GLU A 653 -38.15 -54.61 3.58
N VAL A 654 -38.62 -55.05 4.75
CA VAL A 654 -39.99 -54.78 5.20
C VAL A 654 -40.21 -53.28 5.44
N PHE A 655 -39.28 -52.62 6.13
CA PHE A 655 -39.39 -51.21 6.52
C PHE A 655 -39.41 -50.26 5.31
N PHE A 656 -38.46 -50.42 4.37
CA PHE A 656 -38.35 -49.50 3.23
C PHE A 656 -39.33 -49.80 2.10
N ASN A 657 -39.94 -50.99 2.07
CA ASN A 657 -41.03 -51.30 1.14
C ASN A 657 -42.43 -51.04 1.73
N ASP A 658 -42.51 -50.54 2.98
CA ASP A 658 -43.78 -50.15 3.58
C ASP A 658 -44.30 -48.84 2.98
N ASN A 659 -45.17 -48.98 1.98
CA ASN A 659 -45.83 -47.88 1.29
C ASN A 659 -46.75 -47.03 2.19
N THR A 660 -46.98 -47.42 3.44
CA THR A 660 -47.73 -46.60 4.40
C THR A 660 -46.88 -45.51 5.05
N ASN A 661 -45.55 -45.60 4.98
CA ASN A 661 -44.64 -44.59 5.52
C ASN A 661 -44.19 -43.58 4.44
N PRO A 662 -44.71 -42.34 4.43
CA PRO A 662 -44.45 -41.36 3.37
C PRO A 662 -43.03 -40.77 3.41
N LEU A 663 -42.24 -41.05 4.47
CA LEU A 663 -40.89 -40.52 4.63
C LEU A 663 -39.82 -41.38 3.95
N PHE A 664 -40.01 -42.70 3.85
CA PHE A 664 -38.92 -43.61 3.52
C PHE A 664 -39.15 -44.55 2.31
N SER A 665 -40.40 -44.71 1.85
CA SER A 665 -40.76 -45.73 0.86
C SER A 665 -40.76 -45.25 -0.61
N TRP A 666 -40.56 -43.95 -0.85
CA TRP A 666 -40.65 -43.40 -2.20
C TRP A 666 -39.32 -43.48 -2.97
N ASN A 667 -39.43 -43.63 -4.29
CA ASN A 667 -38.32 -43.78 -5.23
C ASN A 667 -38.51 -42.89 -6.48
N GLU A 668 -37.61 -43.01 -7.45
CA GLU A 668 -37.65 -42.27 -8.72
C GLU A 668 -38.97 -42.46 -9.49
N ASP A 669 -39.45 -43.71 -9.61
CA ASP A 669 -40.69 -44.02 -10.33
C ASP A 669 -41.91 -43.40 -9.65
N SER A 670 -41.98 -43.47 -8.33
CA SER A 670 -43.06 -42.86 -7.55
C SER A 670 -43.04 -41.34 -7.68
N LEU A 671 -41.86 -40.72 -7.63
CA LEU A 671 -41.69 -39.28 -7.83
C LEU A 671 -42.13 -38.86 -9.24
N SER A 672 -41.67 -39.56 -10.27
CA SER A 672 -42.00 -39.29 -11.66
C SER A 672 -43.51 -39.40 -11.91
N LYS A 673 -44.16 -40.44 -11.37
CA LYS A 673 -45.62 -40.62 -11.45
C LYS A 673 -46.40 -39.51 -10.75
N THR A 674 -45.99 -39.10 -9.55
CA THR A 674 -46.65 -38.02 -8.80
C THR A 674 -46.58 -36.68 -9.53
N LEU A 675 -45.44 -36.39 -10.16
CA LEU A 675 -45.22 -35.10 -10.85
C LEU A 675 -45.74 -35.07 -12.29
N THR A 676 -46.02 -36.23 -12.90
CA THR A 676 -46.58 -36.32 -14.25
C THR A 676 -48.05 -35.89 -14.23
N LYS A 677 -48.29 -34.62 -14.57
CA LYS A 677 -49.61 -33.99 -14.67
C LYS A 677 -49.86 -33.49 -16.12
N PRO A 678 -51.12 -33.31 -16.56
CA PRO A 678 -51.42 -32.81 -17.90
C PRO A 678 -50.69 -31.48 -18.18
N GLY A 679 -49.88 -31.44 -19.25
CA GLY A 679 -49.10 -30.26 -19.62
C GLY A 679 -47.66 -30.21 -19.06
N HIS A 680 -47.25 -31.18 -18.24
CA HIS A 680 -45.88 -31.27 -17.71
C HIS A 680 -45.13 -32.47 -18.32
N THR A 681 -43.84 -32.30 -18.58
CA THR A 681 -42.93 -33.40 -18.93
C THR A 681 -41.92 -33.56 -17.80
N VAL A 682 -41.84 -34.75 -17.23
CA VAL A 682 -40.92 -35.06 -16.13
C VAL A 682 -39.76 -35.90 -16.66
N GLN A 683 -38.54 -35.50 -16.33
CA GLN A 683 -37.32 -36.26 -16.61
C GLN A 683 -36.59 -36.46 -15.29
N CYS A 684 -36.23 -37.71 -15.00
CA CYS A 684 -35.47 -38.07 -13.83
C CYS A 684 -34.15 -38.72 -14.25
N SER A 685 -33.12 -38.49 -13.45
CA SER A 685 -31.81 -39.11 -13.60
C SER A 685 -31.20 -39.31 -12.23
N VAL A 686 -30.65 -40.49 -11.96
CA VAL A 686 -29.99 -40.80 -10.69
C VAL A 686 -28.53 -40.36 -10.73
N LEU A 687 -28.09 -39.72 -9.64
CA LEU A 687 -26.70 -39.35 -9.41
C LEU A 687 -26.22 -40.10 -8.17
N ASP A 688 -25.39 -41.12 -8.36
CA ASP A 688 -24.78 -41.87 -7.27
C ASP A 688 -23.66 -41.05 -6.63
N LEU A 689 -23.86 -40.67 -5.37
CA LEU A 689 -22.87 -39.96 -4.56
C LEU A 689 -22.40 -40.88 -3.44
N SER A 690 -21.09 -41.07 -3.34
CA SER A 690 -20.47 -41.83 -2.26
C SER A 690 -19.61 -40.89 -1.43
N GLU A 691 -19.95 -40.77 -0.14
CA GLU A 691 -19.16 -40.05 0.85
C GLU A 691 -18.52 -41.07 1.80
N PRO A 692 -17.18 -41.19 1.83
CA PRO A 692 -16.53 -42.04 2.80
C PRO A 692 -16.63 -41.38 4.19
N ARG A 693 -17.59 -41.80 5.01
CA ARG A 693 -17.81 -41.23 6.35
C ARG A 693 -17.61 -42.29 7.43
N ARG A 694 -17.03 -41.88 8.56
CA ARG A 694 -17.06 -42.71 9.78
C ARG A 694 -18.33 -42.39 10.58
N PRO A 695 -19.21 -43.36 10.86
CA PRO A 695 -20.38 -43.13 11.72
C PRO A 695 -19.92 -42.68 13.11
N ALA A 696 -20.38 -41.51 13.56
CA ALA A 696 -20.13 -41.06 14.93
C ALA A 696 -20.94 -41.90 15.93
N ARG A 697 -20.54 -41.89 17.21
CA ARG A 697 -21.31 -42.59 18.24
C ARG A 697 -22.77 -42.11 18.28
N GLN A 698 -23.00 -40.81 18.13
CA GLN A 698 -24.34 -40.24 18.02
C GLN A 698 -25.09 -40.68 16.75
N ASP A 699 -24.40 -40.92 15.63
CA ASP A 699 -25.05 -41.44 14.41
C ASP A 699 -25.54 -42.87 14.65
N ILE A 700 -24.72 -43.67 15.34
CA ILE A 700 -25.07 -45.02 15.77
C ILE A 700 -26.21 -44.98 16.79
N ASP A 701 -26.09 -44.13 17.81
CA ASP A 701 -27.11 -43.98 18.85
C ASP A 701 -28.44 -43.51 18.24
N LYS A 702 -28.42 -42.60 17.25
CA LYS A 702 -29.61 -42.20 16.49
C LYS A 702 -30.25 -43.36 15.72
N TRP A 703 -29.46 -44.29 15.17
CA TRP A 703 -30.02 -45.47 14.51
C TRP A 703 -30.72 -46.44 15.47
N PHE A 704 -30.34 -46.43 16.75
CA PHE A 704 -30.84 -47.36 17.77
C PHE A 704 -31.69 -46.71 18.87
N ASP A 705 -31.89 -45.39 18.85
CA ASP A 705 -32.77 -44.68 19.77
C ASP A 705 -34.23 -44.84 19.31
N PRO A 706 -35.09 -45.55 20.07
CA PRO A 706 -36.47 -45.83 19.67
C PRO A 706 -37.37 -44.59 19.59
N LYS A 707 -36.87 -43.39 19.93
CA LYS A 707 -37.59 -42.11 19.84
C LYS A 707 -37.18 -41.26 18.64
N ILE A 708 -35.99 -41.51 18.09
CA ILE A 708 -35.34 -40.65 17.07
C ILE A 708 -34.94 -41.46 15.83
N SER A 709 -34.88 -42.79 15.95
CA SER A 709 -34.47 -43.66 14.86
C SER A 709 -35.46 -43.61 13.72
N PRO A 710 -34.98 -43.51 12.47
CA PRO A 710 -35.83 -43.71 11.32
C PRO A 710 -36.43 -45.13 11.30
N TYR A 711 -35.83 -46.11 11.98
CA TYR A 711 -36.28 -47.51 12.00
C TYR A 711 -37.41 -47.82 13.00
N GLY A 712 -37.80 -46.85 13.85
CA GLY A 712 -38.74 -47.07 14.95
C GLY A 712 -38.01 -47.24 16.26
#